data_AF-A0YQV5-F1
#
_entry.id   AF-A0YQV5-F1
#
_cell.length_a   1.000
_cell.length_b   1.000
_cell.length_c   1.000
_cell.angle_alpha   90.00
_cell.angle_beta   90.00
_cell.angle_gamma   90.00
#
_symmetry.space_group_name_H-M   'P 1'
#
loop_
_entity.id
_entity.type
_entity.pdbx_description
1 polymer ?
#
loop_
_entity_poly.entity_id
_entity_poly.type
_entity_poly.pdbx_seq_one_letter_code
_entity_poly.pdbx_strand_id
1 'polypeptide(L)'
;MSISEIAATMPFSTDSRLVPAPGTQLDASQIRNLNDLIFSLAQQANLFQLPPPLISLSQFPLSLQQEIKSTFGSFGRVCEVVNHLLLHLRRPHAIAYYSQQSKIGKKLPNALYVHISAIDHLDPALRLYESWSRQILENIEGVTIVKFHTHKPVVSYLFYPDFDSDPHPALTASLLVNLQTRHLKTHDYDHSDNPPILHRKETFVTPDYPDYDKFARLTQAEEKLGLLESKLSFSGEHQSISTSDKRIYRTIGTREGWQQYLARKGVEIRDHRIVSIEGDQENPLEFVPIPKIERHKAALVRRSLSRPVKLVLEADLFSENTTFFDYGCGYGGDIERMVEKGYESSGWDPYYSPDTPLKEADIVNLGYIINVIECQRERRQALVNAWELTKQVLIVAAQILIDDRDRGIVAYGDGVITNRNTFQKYYEQEELKVYIDQVLEVNSIPLDIGVYVVFRNGSQGENFRASRYRSRLISPRICTQVKRFEDYEPLLQPLIKFVSDRGRIPVVGELANEDEIRAEFGTFKRAFKVILQATDPEDWEKVADRRRQDFLVYLALSQFSHRPKLSQHSEGVRNDIKGLFGSYKKACALADIMLYSMGSLEVIADCCSNSPIGQKYSHSLGVHISALEKLDPLLRLYEGCANRTLGRLAGTTIIKFHVKKPKITYLFYPDFDTDPHPALDTKMEIDLRDLHVTYQSYDGPNPPILHCKQAYITPEYPYYETFAKLTRQEEDWGLLDNFRAIQTRLGWLKCLEEHCAEIKGHRVYWRTDADPYRRKLIESARRTRKKKH
;
A
#
# COMPACT_ATOMS: atom_id res chain seq x y z
N MET A 1 3.61 20.36 7.98
CA MET A 1 3.49 21.67 8.63
C MET A 1 4.88 22.14 9.01
N SER A 2 5.23 23.39 8.78
CA SER A 2 6.44 23.99 9.34
C SER A 2 6.37 24.05 10.88
N ILE A 3 7.50 24.13 11.58
CA ILE A 3 7.54 24.26 13.06
C ILE A 3 6.68 25.46 13.53
N SER A 4 6.70 26.55 12.77
CA SER A 4 5.87 27.74 12.93
C SER A 4 4.36 27.47 12.77
N GLU A 5 3.95 26.62 11.81
CA GLU A 5 2.54 26.23 11.62
C GLU A 5 2.03 25.29 12.72
N ILE A 6 2.89 24.40 13.23
CA ILE A 6 2.56 23.52 14.36
C ILE A 6 2.34 24.37 15.62
N ALA A 7 3.22 25.36 15.86
CA ALA A 7 3.06 26.29 16.98
C ALA A 7 1.79 27.15 16.87
N ALA A 8 1.41 27.56 15.65
CA ALA A 8 0.25 28.41 15.40
C ALA A 8 -1.12 27.70 15.50
N THR A 9 -1.17 26.38 15.37
CA THR A 9 -2.42 25.60 15.33
C THR A 9 -2.89 25.08 16.70
N MET A 10 -2.16 25.39 17.78
CA MET A 10 -2.44 24.90 19.13
C MET A 10 -3.08 25.94 20.05
N PRO A 11 -4.20 25.64 20.74
CA PRO A 11 -4.82 26.59 21.68
C PRO A 11 -3.91 26.90 22.89
N PHE A 12 -4.03 28.10 23.43
CA PHE A 12 -3.32 28.55 24.63
C PHE A 12 -3.90 27.89 25.88
N SER A 13 -3.14 27.00 26.51
CA SER A 13 -3.37 26.51 27.87
C SER A 13 -2.14 26.82 28.71
N THR A 14 -2.34 27.38 29.90
CA THR A 14 -1.30 27.96 30.77
C THR A 14 -0.81 27.02 31.88
N ASP A 15 -1.24 25.77 31.93
CA ASP A 15 -0.87 24.87 33.04
C ASP A 15 -0.10 23.64 32.56
N SER A 16 1.23 23.70 32.69
CA SER A 16 2.02 22.51 32.97
C SER A 16 3.14 22.86 33.96
N ARG A 17 3.00 22.40 35.21
CA ARG A 17 4.11 22.37 36.17
C ARG A 17 4.84 21.04 36.01
N LEU A 18 6.13 21.08 35.74
CA LEU A 18 7.01 19.91 35.62
C LEU A 18 8.13 19.99 36.68
N VAL A 19 8.49 18.85 37.27
CA VAL A 19 9.47 18.69 38.36
C VAL A 19 10.78 18.11 37.80
N PRO A 20 11.98 18.62 38.17
CA PRO A 20 13.26 18.22 37.56
C PRO A 20 13.76 16.83 37.99
N ALA A 21 14.50 16.16 37.09
CA ALA A 21 15.23 14.91 37.37
C ALA A 21 16.75 15.11 37.16
N PRO A 22 17.64 14.45 37.93
CA PRO A 22 19.09 14.63 37.81
C PRO A 22 19.69 13.73 36.72
N GLY A 23 20.63 14.26 35.91
CA GLY A 23 21.61 13.42 35.19
C GLY A 23 21.70 13.54 33.66
N THR A 24 21.10 14.54 33.01
CA THR A 24 21.26 14.74 31.55
C THR A 24 21.77 16.13 31.26
N GLN A 25 23.03 16.24 30.83
CA GLN A 25 23.62 17.50 30.41
C GLN A 25 23.55 17.62 28.89
N LEU A 26 22.68 18.51 28.42
CA LEU A 26 22.72 19.02 27.05
C LEU A 26 23.67 20.22 27.06
N ASP A 27 24.66 20.23 26.18
CA ASP A 27 25.64 21.32 26.11
C ASP A 27 25.00 22.58 25.52
N ALA A 28 24.47 23.43 26.40
CA ALA A 28 23.76 24.65 26.03
C ALA A 28 24.64 25.66 25.27
N SER A 29 25.97 25.50 25.27
CA SER A 29 26.89 26.39 24.53
C SER A 29 26.82 26.19 23.01
N GLN A 30 26.30 25.06 22.54
CA GLN A 30 26.21 24.72 21.11
C GLN A 30 24.89 25.12 20.45
N ILE A 31 23.89 25.56 21.22
CA ILE A 31 22.57 25.94 20.69
C ILE A 31 22.57 27.42 20.32
N ARG A 32 22.50 27.68 19.02
CA ARG A 32 22.58 29.05 18.46
C ARG A 32 21.23 29.67 18.15
N ASN A 33 20.20 28.85 17.91
CA ASN A 33 18.87 29.28 17.51
C ASN A 33 17.80 28.23 17.89
N LEU A 34 16.51 28.55 17.65
CA LEU A 34 15.39 27.66 17.95
C LEU A 34 15.41 26.32 17.18
N ASN A 35 15.93 26.29 15.95
CA ASN A 35 16.02 25.06 15.16
C ASN A 35 17.07 24.11 15.75
N ASP A 36 18.21 24.64 16.19
CA ASP A 36 19.25 23.88 16.90
C ASP A 36 18.69 23.34 18.22
N LEU A 37 17.90 24.14 18.96
CA LEU A 37 17.24 23.70 20.19
C LEU A 37 16.29 22.52 19.96
N ILE A 38 15.42 22.63 18.95
CA ILE A 38 14.43 21.59 18.62
C ILE A 38 15.15 20.30 18.19
N PHE A 39 16.17 20.41 17.35
CA PHE A 39 16.99 19.28 16.92
C PHE A 39 17.66 18.58 18.12
N SER A 40 18.37 19.33 18.98
CA SER A 40 19.07 18.76 20.14
C SER A 40 18.12 18.12 21.16
N LEU A 41 16.96 18.72 21.43
CA LEU A 41 15.94 18.14 22.31
C LEU A 41 15.32 16.87 21.72
N ALA A 42 15.03 16.87 20.40
CA ALA A 42 14.47 15.71 19.72
C ALA A 42 15.45 14.53 19.67
N GLN A 43 16.75 14.80 19.53
CA GLN A 43 17.80 13.80 19.53
C GLN A 43 17.94 13.06 20.87
N GLN A 44 17.62 13.74 21.98
CA GLN A 44 17.63 13.15 23.34
C GLN A 44 16.32 12.48 23.75
N ALA A 45 15.24 12.64 22.98
CA ALA A 45 13.94 12.09 23.32
C ALA A 45 13.89 10.58 23.01
N ASN A 46 13.69 9.75 24.05
CA ASN A 46 13.45 8.33 23.87
C ASN A 46 12.00 8.08 23.43
N LEU A 47 11.81 7.09 22.55
CA LEU A 47 10.54 6.74 21.88
C LEU A 47 9.31 6.58 22.79
N PHE A 48 9.52 6.38 24.10
CA PHE A 48 8.49 6.17 25.14
C PHE A 48 8.73 6.99 26.44
N GLN A 49 9.75 7.86 26.46
CA GLN A 49 9.97 8.82 27.55
C GLN A 49 9.92 10.21 26.93
N LEU A 50 8.70 10.72 26.87
CA LEU A 50 8.43 12.11 26.54
C LEU A 50 7.94 12.80 27.81
N PRO A 51 8.51 13.96 28.17
CA PRO A 51 9.63 14.68 27.52
C PRO A 51 11.02 14.04 27.80
N PRO A 52 12.10 14.40 27.06
CA PRO A 52 13.47 14.05 27.45
C PRO A 52 13.75 14.47 28.90
N PRO A 53 14.66 13.79 29.62
CA PRO A 53 15.00 14.15 31.00
C PRO A 53 15.39 15.65 31.09
N LEU A 54 14.71 16.34 32.00
CA LEU A 54 14.46 17.77 31.95
C LEU A 54 15.73 18.63 32.09
N ILE A 55 15.97 19.48 31.08
CA ILE A 55 16.88 20.63 31.14
C ILE A 55 16.06 21.83 31.62
N SER A 56 16.54 22.56 32.62
CA SER A 56 15.87 23.79 33.07
C SER A 56 16.01 24.89 32.02
N LEU A 57 14.96 25.69 31.77
CA LEU A 57 15.02 26.87 30.90
C LEU A 57 16.18 27.80 31.28
N SER A 58 16.55 27.84 32.56
CA SER A 58 17.67 28.62 33.09
C SER A 58 19.06 28.18 32.60
N GLN A 59 19.17 27.02 31.93
CA GLN A 59 20.43 26.50 31.40
C GLN A 59 20.76 27.06 30.01
N PHE A 60 19.81 27.68 29.32
CA PHE A 60 20.03 28.31 28.02
C PHE A 60 20.49 29.77 28.15
N PRO A 61 21.21 30.34 27.16
CA PRO A 61 21.54 31.76 27.13
C PRO A 61 20.28 32.65 27.24
N LEU A 62 20.39 33.81 27.90
CA LEU A 62 19.25 34.72 28.12
C LEU A 62 18.55 35.16 26.84
N SER A 63 19.30 35.35 25.76
CA SER A 63 18.77 35.65 24.42
C SER A 63 17.81 34.56 23.93
N LEU A 64 18.19 33.29 24.06
CA LEU A 64 17.38 32.16 23.64
C LEU A 64 16.16 31.95 24.57
N GLN A 65 16.31 32.22 25.87
CA GLN A 65 15.16 32.18 26.80
C GLN A 65 14.08 33.20 26.41
N GLN A 66 14.49 34.41 26.02
CA GLN A 66 13.58 35.44 25.52
C GLN A 66 12.94 35.04 24.19
N GLU A 67 13.73 34.46 23.28
CA GLU A 67 13.25 33.97 21.99
C GLU A 67 12.21 32.85 22.14
N ILE A 68 12.45 31.87 23.02
CA ILE A 68 11.50 30.80 23.37
C ILE A 68 10.19 31.38 23.91
N LYS A 69 10.28 32.34 24.84
CA LYS A 69 9.10 32.98 25.43
C LYS A 69 8.31 33.79 24.40
N SER A 70 9.00 34.50 23.50
CA SER A 70 8.35 35.29 22.45
C SER A 70 7.70 34.43 21.35
N THR A 71 8.34 33.32 20.98
CA THR A 71 7.91 32.49 19.83
C THR A 71 6.93 31.39 20.25
N PHE A 72 7.19 30.72 21.37
CA PHE A 72 6.41 29.56 21.82
C PHE A 72 5.61 29.84 23.10
N GLY A 73 5.88 30.95 23.81
CA GLY A 73 5.24 31.29 25.08
C GLY A 73 5.84 30.58 26.30
N SER A 74 6.19 29.30 26.19
CA SER A 74 6.81 28.52 27.26
C SER A 74 7.76 27.44 26.74
N PHE A 75 8.70 26.99 27.58
CA PHE A 75 9.59 25.87 27.26
C PHE A 75 8.84 24.53 27.11
N GLY A 76 7.76 24.33 27.89
CA GLY A 76 6.91 23.14 27.77
C GLY A 76 6.30 22.99 26.37
N ARG A 77 5.94 24.10 25.72
CA ARG A 77 5.46 24.08 24.32
C ARG A 77 6.55 23.71 23.32
N VAL A 78 7.81 24.05 23.58
CA VAL A 78 8.93 23.57 22.75
C VAL A 78 9.02 22.05 22.82
N CYS A 79 8.85 21.46 24.01
CA CYS A 79 8.80 20.00 24.17
C CYS A 79 7.59 19.36 23.45
N GLU A 80 6.43 20.00 23.45
CA GLU A 80 5.26 19.56 22.70
C GLU A 80 5.51 19.58 21.18
N VAL A 81 6.14 20.64 20.67
CA VAL A 81 6.55 20.76 19.25
C VAL A 81 7.54 19.66 18.88
N VAL A 82 8.52 19.39 19.75
CA VAL A 82 9.48 18.28 19.57
C VAL A 82 8.76 16.94 19.51
N ASN A 83 7.80 16.69 20.40
CA ASN A 83 6.99 15.47 20.37
C ASN A 83 6.20 15.34 19.07
N HIS A 84 5.53 16.41 18.65
CA HIS A 84 4.79 16.43 17.39
C HIS A 84 5.69 16.20 16.18
N LEU A 85 6.89 16.78 16.16
CA LEU A 85 7.89 16.56 15.12
C LEU A 85 8.30 15.08 15.06
N LEU A 86 8.62 14.47 16.21
CA LEU A 86 9.00 13.05 16.30
C LEU A 86 7.87 12.12 15.84
N LEU A 87 6.64 12.39 16.26
CA LEU A 87 5.46 11.64 15.82
C LEU A 87 5.19 11.84 14.32
N HIS A 88 5.43 13.04 13.80
CA HIS A 88 5.24 13.34 12.38
C HIS A 88 6.27 12.61 11.52
N LEU A 89 7.54 12.56 11.94
CA LEU A 89 8.60 11.85 11.25
C LEU A 89 8.36 10.32 11.13
N ARG A 90 7.47 9.75 11.95
CA ARG A 90 7.02 8.35 11.81
C ARG A 90 5.97 8.14 10.73
N ARG A 91 5.37 9.21 10.21
CA ARG A 91 4.35 9.09 9.16
C ARG A 91 5.01 8.81 7.81
N PRO A 92 4.38 7.97 6.97
CA PRO A 92 4.76 7.89 5.56
C PRO A 92 4.76 9.29 4.94
N HIS A 93 5.77 9.60 4.12
CA HIS A 93 5.93 10.87 3.39
C HIS A 93 6.35 12.11 4.20
N ALA A 94 6.62 12.02 5.51
CA ALA A 94 7.12 13.16 6.27
C ALA A 94 8.41 13.74 5.67
N ILE A 95 9.35 12.85 5.28
CA ILE A 95 10.60 13.25 4.61
C ILE A 95 10.34 13.87 3.25
N ALA A 96 9.33 13.39 2.50
CA ALA A 96 8.94 14.00 1.24
C ALA A 96 8.49 15.46 1.43
N TYR A 97 7.66 15.71 2.43
CA TYR A 97 7.18 17.04 2.78
C TYR A 97 8.34 18.01 3.07
N TYR A 98 9.23 17.65 4.00
CA TYR A 98 10.37 18.51 4.35
C TYR A 98 11.36 18.66 3.19
N SER A 99 11.56 17.60 2.39
CA SER A 99 12.41 17.64 1.20
C SER A 99 11.90 18.62 0.14
N GLN A 100 10.58 18.66 -0.08
CA GLN A 100 9.95 19.58 -1.03
C GLN A 100 10.07 21.04 -0.56
N GLN A 101 9.99 21.29 0.74
CA GLN A 101 10.12 22.64 1.32
C GLN A 101 11.57 23.12 1.47
N SER A 102 12.56 22.23 1.43
CA SER A 102 13.96 22.60 1.61
C SER A 102 14.38 23.69 0.60
N LYS A 103 15.06 24.74 1.06
CA LYS A 103 15.62 25.78 0.16
C LYS A 103 16.98 25.40 -0.39
N ILE A 104 17.64 24.41 0.22
CA ILE A 104 19.00 23.95 -0.08
C ILE A 104 18.92 22.50 -0.54
N GLY A 105 19.70 22.15 -1.56
CA GLY A 105 19.75 20.80 -2.13
C GLY A 105 19.01 20.65 -3.46
N LYS A 106 19.50 19.72 -4.27
CA LYS A 106 18.91 19.37 -5.56
C LYS A 106 17.70 18.48 -5.36
N LYS A 107 16.52 18.98 -5.72
CA LYS A 107 15.25 18.25 -5.63
C LYS A 107 15.00 17.46 -6.91
N LEU A 108 14.77 16.17 -6.74
CA LEU A 108 14.24 15.27 -7.77
C LEU A 108 12.90 14.69 -7.28
N PRO A 109 12.04 14.15 -8.17
CA PRO A 109 10.72 13.64 -7.77
C PRO A 109 10.74 12.69 -6.58
N ASN A 110 11.78 11.85 -6.50
CA ASN A 110 11.88 10.77 -5.53
C ASN A 110 12.99 10.96 -4.48
N ALA A 111 13.69 12.11 -4.48
CA ALA A 111 14.81 12.35 -3.57
C ALA A 111 15.23 13.82 -3.46
N LEU A 112 15.81 14.17 -2.31
CA LEU A 112 16.58 15.41 -2.10
C LEU A 112 18.06 15.05 -1.93
N TYR A 113 18.93 15.75 -2.63
CA TYR A 113 20.38 15.59 -2.56
C TYR A 113 21.01 16.86 -1.96
N VAL A 114 21.84 16.70 -0.96
CA VAL A 114 22.47 17.81 -0.22
C VAL A 114 23.93 17.49 0.03
N HIS A 115 24.81 18.47 -0.12
CA HIS A 115 26.21 18.31 0.27
C HIS A 115 26.34 18.23 1.79
N ILE A 116 27.31 17.47 2.30
CA ILE A 116 27.47 17.25 3.76
C ILE A 116 27.62 18.57 4.54
N SER A 117 28.29 19.57 3.95
CA SER A 117 28.45 20.91 4.55
C SER A 117 27.13 21.68 4.72
N ALA A 118 26.08 21.29 4.01
CA ALA A 118 24.78 21.96 4.04
C ALA A 118 23.77 21.28 4.97
N ILE A 119 24.11 20.17 5.62
CA ILE A 119 23.20 19.43 6.51
C ILE A 119 22.69 20.31 7.66
N ASP A 120 23.57 21.09 8.31
CA ASP A 120 23.19 21.94 9.44
C ASP A 120 22.22 23.07 9.07
N HIS A 121 22.11 23.39 7.78
CA HIS A 121 21.21 24.40 7.25
C HIS A 121 19.84 23.84 6.82
N LEU A 122 19.64 22.52 6.90
CA LEU A 122 18.36 21.88 6.62
C LEU A 122 17.36 22.05 7.77
N ASP A 123 16.08 21.79 7.48
CA ASP A 123 15.03 21.71 8.49
C ASP A 123 15.41 20.70 9.59
N PRO A 124 15.14 20.99 10.89
CA PRO A 124 15.42 20.07 12.00
C PRO A 124 14.93 18.64 11.76
N ALA A 125 13.82 18.47 11.03
CA ALA A 125 13.28 17.17 10.66
C ALA A 125 14.25 16.35 9.79
N LEU A 126 14.86 16.96 8.77
CA LEU A 126 15.81 16.31 7.87
C LEU A 126 17.16 16.07 8.57
N ARG A 127 17.60 17.02 9.39
CA ARG A 127 18.79 16.88 10.24
C ARG A 127 18.65 15.69 11.18
N LEU A 128 17.51 15.58 11.86
CA LEU A 128 17.24 14.48 12.78
C LEU A 128 17.17 13.13 12.05
N TYR A 129 16.56 13.12 10.88
CA TYR A 129 16.47 11.92 10.06
C TYR A 129 17.85 11.43 9.57
N GLU A 130 18.72 12.35 9.14
CA GLU A 130 20.12 12.03 8.83
C GLU A 130 20.87 11.54 10.07
N SER A 131 20.70 12.21 11.21
CA SER A 131 21.35 11.83 12.47
C SER A 131 21.02 10.41 12.91
N TRP A 132 19.76 9.99 12.81
CA TRP A 132 19.35 8.60 13.07
C TRP A 132 20.00 7.61 12.11
N SER A 133 20.14 7.98 10.85
CA SER A 133 20.86 7.17 9.89
C SER A 133 22.35 7.05 10.24
N ARG A 134 22.97 8.15 10.69
CA ARG A 134 24.38 8.19 11.07
C ARG A 134 24.66 7.38 12.33
N GLN A 135 23.72 7.32 13.28
CA GLN A 135 23.82 6.46 14.48
C GLN A 135 23.84 4.96 14.16
N ILE A 136 23.27 4.54 13.03
CA ILE A 136 23.33 3.14 12.57
C ILE A 136 24.70 2.82 11.97
N LEU A 137 25.46 3.84 11.57
CA LEU A 137 26.77 3.72 10.96
C LEU A 137 27.87 3.84 12.03
N GLU A 138 28.84 2.93 11.99
CA GLU A 138 30.14 3.17 12.63
C GLU A 138 30.92 4.16 11.75
N ASN A 139 31.63 5.12 12.36
CA ASN A 139 32.26 6.30 11.74
C ASN A 139 32.51 6.21 10.22
N ILE A 140 31.94 7.18 9.49
CA ILE A 140 32.07 7.27 8.04
C ILE A 140 32.74 8.58 7.65
N GLU A 141 33.84 8.44 6.91
CA GLU A 141 34.67 9.52 6.38
C GLU A 141 34.53 9.62 4.86
N GLY A 142 34.77 10.79 4.29
CA GLY A 142 34.78 10.99 2.83
C GLY A 142 33.39 11.10 2.16
N VAL A 143 32.30 11.20 2.93
CA VAL A 143 30.97 11.46 2.37
C VAL A 143 30.91 12.86 1.78
N THR A 144 30.49 12.94 0.53
CA THR A 144 30.28 14.22 -0.16
C THR A 144 28.80 14.62 -0.15
N ILE A 145 27.92 13.73 -0.63
CA ILE A 145 26.49 14.02 -0.80
C ILE A 145 25.64 13.07 0.05
N VAL A 146 24.68 13.64 0.75
CA VAL A 146 23.59 12.93 1.44
C VAL A 146 22.34 12.99 0.59
N LYS A 147 21.78 11.82 0.29
CA LYS A 147 20.54 11.65 -0.48
C LYS A 147 19.42 11.16 0.45
N PHE A 148 18.43 12.01 0.66
CA PHE A 148 17.18 11.66 1.32
C PHE A 148 16.21 11.08 0.31
N HIS A 149 15.79 9.82 0.48
CA HIS A 149 14.74 9.25 -0.37
C HIS A 149 13.37 9.68 0.15
N THR A 150 12.49 10.16 -0.73
CA THR A 150 11.18 10.69 -0.34
C THR A 150 10.09 9.62 -0.24
N HIS A 151 10.32 8.45 -0.83
CA HIS A 151 9.34 7.36 -0.96
C HIS A 151 9.70 6.11 -0.14
N LYS A 152 10.89 6.06 0.46
CA LYS A 152 11.36 4.92 1.26
C LYS A 152 12.20 5.39 2.44
N PRO A 153 12.28 4.62 3.55
CA PRO A 153 12.96 5.04 4.76
C PRO A 153 14.48 4.88 4.66
N VAL A 154 15.07 5.47 3.63
CA VAL A 154 16.48 5.31 3.26
C VAL A 154 17.16 6.66 3.19
N VAL A 155 18.35 6.74 3.77
CA VAL A 155 19.33 7.79 3.50
C VAL A 155 20.51 7.12 2.77
N SER A 156 21.00 7.77 1.70
CA SER A 156 22.20 7.29 1.00
C SER A 156 23.33 8.30 1.11
N TYR A 157 24.51 7.81 1.42
CA TYR A 157 25.75 8.55 1.46
C TYR A 157 26.52 8.25 0.18
N LEU A 158 26.83 9.28 -0.60
CA LEU A 158 27.45 9.18 -1.90
C LEU A 158 28.84 9.82 -1.85
N PHE A 159 29.81 9.12 -2.43
CA PHE A 159 31.21 9.47 -2.38
C PHE A 159 31.64 10.02 -3.75
N TYR A 160 32.07 11.28 -3.73
CA TYR A 160 32.61 12.01 -4.89
C TYR A 160 33.91 12.67 -4.41
N PRO A 161 35.05 11.96 -4.41
CA PRO A 161 36.31 12.49 -3.89
C PRO A 161 36.78 13.73 -4.65
N ASP A 162 36.48 13.79 -5.95
CA ASP A 162 36.80 14.92 -6.83
C ASP A 162 35.67 15.96 -6.92
N PHE A 163 34.84 16.08 -5.88
CA PHE A 163 33.67 16.96 -5.91
C PHE A 163 34.00 18.41 -6.24
N ASP A 164 35.13 18.94 -5.77
CA ASP A 164 35.53 20.32 -6.02
C ASP A 164 36.34 20.47 -7.31
N SER A 165 37.26 19.53 -7.56
CA SER A 165 38.23 19.56 -8.66
C SER A 165 37.64 19.20 -10.03
N ASP A 166 36.71 18.24 -10.10
CA ASP A 166 36.06 17.82 -11.35
C ASP A 166 34.79 18.66 -11.60
N PRO A 167 34.56 19.23 -12.80
CA PRO A 167 33.29 19.85 -13.15
C PRO A 167 32.09 18.90 -13.03
N HIS A 168 32.27 17.62 -13.35
CA HIS A 168 31.24 16.59 -13.38
C HIS A 168 31.71 15.32 -12.68
N PRO A 169 31.95 15.37 -11.36
CA PRO A 169 32.57 14.29 -10.62
C PRO A 169 31.74 13.02 -10.73
N ALA A 170 32.42 11.89 -10.89
CA ALA A 170 31.79 10.59 -10.91
C ALA A 170 31.64 10.01 -9.52
N LEU A 171 30.57 9.23 -9.35
CA LEU A 171 30.31 8.48 -8.14
C LEU A 171 31.33 7.34 -8.03
N THR A 172 32.07 7.27 -6.93
CA THR A 172 33.02 6.18 -6.65
C THR A 172 32.39 5.11 -5.77
N ALA A 173 31.58 5.51 -4.79
CA ALA A 173 30.86 4.58 -3.93
C ALA A 173 29.51 5.13 -3.50
N SER A 174 28.62 4.24 -3.08
CA SER A 174 27.39 4.61 -2.38
C SER A 174 27.11 3.68 -1.21
N LEU A 175 26.67 4.23 -0.09
CA LEU A 175 26.19 3.49 1.06
C LEU A 175 24.74 3.87 1.35
N LEU A 176 23.87 2.88 1.39
CA LEU A 176 22.46 3.04 1.68
C LEU A 176 22.17 2.50 3.08
N VAL A 177 21.56 3.34 3.90
CA VAL A 177 21.11 3.00 5.24
C VAL A 177 19.59 2.98 5.24
N ASN A 178 19.01 1.82 5.50
CA ASN A 178 17.57 1.72 5.75
C ASN A 178 17.32 1.93 7.25
N LEU A 179 16.69 3.05 7.61
CA LEU A 179 16.48 3.42 9.01
C LEU A 179 15.49 2.50 9.74
N GLN A 180 14.65 1.78 9.01
CA GLN A 180 13.65 0.89 9.58
C GLN A 180 14.18 -0.51 9.82
N THR A 181 14.88 -1.08 8.83
CA THR A 181 15.47 -2.43 8.96
C THR A 181 16.85 -2.42 9.59
N ARG A 182 17.47 -1.24 9.71
CA ARG A 182 18.89 -1.04 10.06
C ARG A 182 19.85 -1.79 9.13
N HIS A 183 19.39 -2.12 7.92
CA HIS A 183 20.21 -2.80 6.92
C HIS A 183 21.10 -1.79 6.18
N LEU A 184 22.34 -2.19 5.95
CA LEU A 184 23.34 -1.43 5.21
C LEU A 184 23.58 -2.09 3.84
N LYS A 185 23.59 -1.29 2.78
CA LYS A 185 23.94 -1.76 1.43
C LYS A 185 24.97 -0.85 0.82
N THR A 186 26.11 -1.40 0.44
CA THR A 186 27.17 -0.69 -0.30
C THR A 186 27.11 -1.01 -1.79
N HIS A 187 27.51 -0.05 -2.62
CA HIS A 187 27.85 -0.27 -4.02
C HIS A 187 29.16 0.45 -4.32
N ASP A 188 30.03 -0.25 -5.03
CA ASP A 188 31.31 0.24 -5.51
C ASP A 188 31.20 0.52 -7.01
N TYR A 189 31.69 1.69 -7.43
CA TYR A 189 31.70 2.18 -8.80
C TYR A 189 33.12 2.48 -9.30
N ASP A 190 34.18 2.19 -8.52
CA ASP A 190 35.57 2.47 -8.90
C ASP A 190 35.97 1.75 -10.20
N HIS A 191 35.38 0.58 -10.46
CA HIS A 191 35.58 -0.21 -11.68
C HIS A 191 34.45 -0.05 -12.72
N SER A 192 33.61 0.96 -12.59
CA SER A 192 32.55 1.21 -13.58
C SER A 192 33.11 1.93 -14.80
N ASP A 193 32.91 1.35 -15.99
CA ASP A 193 33.28 1.99 -17.26
C ASP A 193 32.45 3.25 -17.56
N ASN A 194 31.25 3.36 -16.98
CA ASN A 194 30.32 4.46 -17.22
C ASN A 194 29.57 4.88 -15.94
N PRO A 195 30.28 5.46 -14.95
CA PRO A 195 29.70 5.78 -13.65
C PRO A 195 28.70 6.95 -13.75
N PRO A 196 27.75 7.04 -12.81
CA PRO A 196 26.93 8.22 -12.64
C PRO A 196 27.77 9.46 -12.34
N ILE A 197 27.40 10.62 -12.88
CA ILE A 197 28.09 11.90 -12.65
C ILE A 197 27.15 12.96 -12.08
N LEU A 198 27.71 13.97 -11.39
CA LEU A 198 26.94 15.11 -10.89
C LEU A 198 26.99 16.31 -11.85
N HIS A 199 25.83 16.92 -12.06
CA HIS A 199 25.70 18.25 -12.68
C HIS A 199 25.04 19.22 -11.70
N ARG A 200 25.20 20.52 -11.96
CA ARG A 200 24.60 21.61 -11.18
C ARG A 200 25.06 21.60 -9.74
N LYS A 201 26.38 21.60 -9.52
CA LYS A 201 26.96 21.41 -8.19
C LYS A 201 26.56 22.49 -7.19
N GLU A 202 26.28 23.70 -7.67
CA GLU A 202 25.79 24.83 -6.87
C GLU A 202 24.45 24.54 -6.18
N THR A 203 23.66 23.58 -6.69
CA THR A 203 22.38 23.21 -6.08
C THR A 203 22.53 22.36 -4.81
N PHE A 204 23.67 21.69 -4.61
CA PHE A 204 23.87 20.81 -3.44
C PHE A 204 24.43 21.55 -2.22
N VAL A 205 25.07 22.70 -2.43
CA VAL A 205 25.80 23.47 -1.40
C VAL A 205 25.07 24.78 -1.05
N THR A 206 25.51 25.45 0.01
CA THR A 206 25.03 26.78 0.39
C THR A 206 25.77 27.89 -0.36
N PRO A 207 25.22 29.12 -0.44
CA PRO A 207 25.87 30.24 -1.15
C PRO A 207 27.23 30.68 -0.59
N ASP A 208 27.53 30.37 0.67
CA ASP A 208 28.80 30.63 1.34
C ASP A 208 29.86 29.54 1.10
N TYR A 209 29.54 28.50 0.33
CA TYR A 209 30.50 27.46 -0.03
C TYR A 209 31.64 28.02 -0.89
N PRO A 210 32.92 27.70 -0.61
CA PRO A 210 34.08 28.35 -1.26
C PRO A 210 34.03 28.39 -2.79
N ASP A 211 33.58 27.30 -3.43
CA ASP A 211 33.49 27.18 -4.90
C ASP A 211 32.08 27.42 -5.47
N TYR A 212 31.14 27.98 -4.68
CA TYR A 212 29.75 28.21 -5.11
C TYR A 212 29.68 28.99 -6.43
N ASP A 213 30.35 30.15 -6.50
CA ASP A 213 30.37 30.99 -7.70
C ASP A 213 31.04 30.29 -8.88
N LYS A 214 32.01 29.40 -8.62
CA LYS A 214 32.67 28.59 -9.66
C LYS A 214 31.66 27.64 -10.29
N PHE A 215 30.90 26.92 -9.47
CA PHE A 215 29.89 25.96 -9.92
C PHE A 215 28.71 26.65 -10.61
N ALA A 216 28.19 27.73 -10.01
CA ALA A 216 27.06 28.47 -10.56
C ALA A 216 27.38 29.06 -11.95
N ARG A 217 28.60 29.58 -12.15
CA ARG A 217 29.05 30.10 -13.44
C ARG A 217 29.14 29.01 -14.50
N LEU A 218 29.66 27.83 -14.16
CA LEU A 218 29.69 26.69 -15.07
C LEU A 218 28.27 26.30 -15.47
N THR A 219 27.38 26.09 -14.49
CA THR A 219 25.98 25.73 -14.76
C THR A 219 25.29 26.75 -15.66
N GLN A 220 25.47 28.06 -15.43
CA GLN A 220 24.92 29.11 -16.28
C GLN A 220 25.47 29.06 -17.71
N ALA A 221 26.77 28.79 -17.88
CA ALA A 221 27.38 28.64 -19.20
C ALA A 221 26.82 27.41 -19.94
N GLU A 222 26.62 26.31 -19.23
CA GLU A 222 26.07 25.07 -19.76
C GLU A 222 24.59 25.19 -20.13
N GLU A 223 23.80 25.86 -19.30
CA GLU A 223 22.41 26.20 -19.61
C GLU A 223 22.33 27.10 -20.85
N LYS A 224 23.18 28.14 -20.95
CA LYS A 224 23.22 29.04 -22.11
C LYS A 224 23.55 28.32 -23.42
N LEU A 225 24.33 27.23 -23.38
CA LEU A 225 24.64 26.39 -24.53
C LEU A 225 23.61 25.27 -24.78
N GLY A 226 22.57 25.19 -23.95
CA GLY A 226 21.56 24.14 -24.01
C GLY A 226 22.09 22.75 -23.62
N LEU A 227 23.22 22.68 -22.89
CA LEU A 227 23.78 21.42 -22.39
C LEU A 227 22.93 20.86 -21.25
N LEU A 228 22.29 21.74 -20.48
CA LEU A 228 21.40 21.39 -19.36
C LEU A 228 19.93 21.73 -19.62
N GLU A 229 19.58 22.16 -20.83
CA GLU A 229 18.20 22.47 -21.22
C GLU A 229 17.41 21.19 -21.55
N SER A 230 16.30 21.00 -20.86
CA SER A 230 15.17 20.20 -21.33
C SER A 230 14.30 21.11 -22.20
N LYS A 231 14.52 21.20 -23.52
CA LYS A 231 13.70 22.10 -24.35
C LYS A 231 12.21 21.73 -24.27
N LEU A 232 11.48 22.54 -23.50
CA LEU A 232 10.05 22.86 -23.61
C LEU A 232 9.77 24.16 -22.83
N SER A 233 10.41 25.25 -23.25
CA SER A 233 9.79 26.57 -23.15
C SER A 233 8.91 26.74 -24.40
N PHE A 234 7.59 26.73 -24.19
CA PHE A 234 6.63 27.10 -25.22
C PHE A 234 6.60 28.63 -25.29
N SER A 235 7.10 29.20 -26.37
CA SER A 235 6.73 30.56 -26.79
C SER A 235 6.67 30.58 -28.32
N GLY A 236 5.47 30.85 -28.85
CA GLY A 236 5.24 31.37 -30.20
C GLY A 236 5.60 30.46 -31.37
N GLU A 237 4.55 29.91 -32.01
CA GLU A 237 4.45 29.69 -33.46
C GLU A 237 5.76 29.37 -34.21
N HIS A 238 6.15 28.10 -34.28
CA HIS A 238 6.66 27.47 -35.50
C HIS A 238 6.73 25.95 -35.29
N GLN A 239 5.88 25.22 -36.03
CA GLN A 239 5.87 23.76 -36.08
C GLN A 239 6.97 23.26 -37.02
N SER A 240 8.01 22.64 -36.46
CA SER A 240 8.60 21.37 -36.92
C SER A 240 9.96 21.18 -36.23
N ILE A 241 9.99 20.46 -35.11
CA ILE A 241 11.24 19.90 -34.56
C ILE A 241 11.05 18.38 -34.51
N SER A 242 11.98 17.66 -35.14
CA SER A 242 11.98 16.20 -35.25
C SER A 242 12.05 15.52 -33.89
N THR A 243 11.51 14.30 -33.83
CA THR A 243 11.44 13.45 -32.64
C THR A 243 12.80 12.93 -32.15
N SER A 244 13.90 13.23 -32.85
CA SER A 244 15.28 12.88 -32.46
C SER A 244 15.82 13.81 -31.37
N ASP A 245 15.48 15.10 -31.42
CA ASP A 245 16.10 16.12 -30.54
C ASP A 245 15.45 16.17 -29.15
N LYS A 246 14.26 15.55 -29.00
CA LYS A 246 13.54 15.40 -27.72
C LYS A 246 14.17 14.36 -26.77
N ARG A 247 15.16 13.57 -27.22
CA ARG A 247 15.65 12.35 -26.52
C ARG A 247 16.97 12.51 -25.76
N ILE A 248 17.65 13.65 -25.91
CA ILE A 248 19.03 13.83 -25.46
C ILE A 248 19.16 13.91 -23.92
N TYR A 249 18.13 14.40 -23.23
CA TYR A 249 18.17 14.65 -21.78
C TYR A 249 18.20 13.37 -20.91
N ARG A 250 18.05 12.17 -21.51
CA ARG A 250 18.09 10.88 -20.79
C ARG A 250 19.49 10.28 -20.66
N THR A 251 20.52 10.88 -21.28
CA THR A 251 21.86 10.28 -21.39
C THR A 251 22.94 11.09 -20.67
N ILE A 252 22.66 12.30 -20.19
CA ILE A 252 23.69 13.15 -19.58
C ILE A 252 24.15 12.69 -18.19
N GLY A 253 23.37 11.88 -17.48
CA GLY A 253 23.65 11.49 -16.10
C GLY A 253 24.77 10.46 -15.90
N THR A 254 25.42 10.00 -16.97
CA THR A 254 26.56 9.08 -16.91
C THR A 254 27.76 9.67 -17.67
N ARG A 255 28.97 9.30 -17.26
CA ARG A 255 30.22 9.88 -17.81
C ARG A 255 30.30 9.79 -19.33
N GLU A 256 30.08 8.60 -19.89
CA GLU A 256 30.16 8.37 -21.33
C GLU A 256 29.09 9.17 -22.08
N GLY A 257 27.86 9.19 -21.56
CA GLY A 257 26.76 9.90 -22.17
C GLY A 257 26.95 11.42 -22.19
N TRP A 258 27.58 11.96 -21.14
CA TRP A 258 27.96 13.36 -21.06
C TRP A 258 29.09 13.71 -22.04
N GLN A 259 30.14 12.90 -22.11
CA GLN A 259 31.25 13.10 -23.05
C GLN A 259 30.77 13.05 -24.50
N GLN A 260 29.93 12.09 -24.85
CA GLN A 260 29.30 12.02 -26.18
C GLN A 260 28.47 13.28 -26.48
N TYR A 261 27.80 13.85 -25.46
CA TYR A 261 26.99 15.03 -25.67
C TYR A 261 27.81 16.31 -25.84
N LEU A 262 28.89 16.46 -25.07
CA LEU A 262 29.88 17.53 -25.25
C LEU A 262 30.53 17.46 -26.64
N ALA A 263 30.94 16.27 -27.07
CA ALA A 263 31.50 16.04 -28.40
C ALA A 263 30.52 16.43 -29.53
N ARG A 264 29.24 16.05 -29.41
CA ARG A 264 28.18 16.47 -30.37
C ARG A 264 28.02 17.99 -30.47
N LYS A 265 28.31 18.70 -29.38
CA LYS A 265 28.21 20.16 -29.31
C LYS A 265 29.52 20.87 -29.66
N GLY A 266 30.59 20.12 -29.96
CA GLY A 266 31.90 20.66 -30.31
C GLY A 266 32.54 21.45 -29.17
N VAL A 267 32.24 21.08 -27.92
CA VAL A 267 32.71 21.77 -26.72
C VAL A 267 33.34 20.79 -25.75
N GLU A 268 34.28 21.27 -24.94
CA GLU A 268 34.92 20.55 -23.84
C GLU A 268 34.82 21.41 -22.57
N ILE A 269 34.94 20.81 -21.40
CA ILE A 269 35.00 21.53 -20.12
C ILE A 269 36.40 21.39 -19.54
N ARG A 270 37.11 22.52 -19.41
CA ARG A 270 38.44 22.61 -18.79
C ARG A 270 38.39 23.58 -17.61
N ASP A 271 38.77 23.12 -16.42
CA ASP A 271 38.74 23.89 -15.16
C ASP A 271 37.41 24.64 -14.94
N HIS A 272 36.30 23.91 -15.04
CA HIS A 272 34.92 24.44 -14.92
C HIS A 272 34.60 25.61 -15.87
N ARG A 273 35.26 25.64 -17.03
CA ARG A 273 34.97 26.56 -18.13
C ARG A 273 34.75 25.79 -19.41
N ILE A 274 33.78 26.24 -20.20
CA ILE A 274 33.48 25.64 -21.49
C ILE A 274 34.41 26.23 -22.53
N VAL A 275 35.08 25.37 -23.30
CA VAL A 275 35.95 25.73 -24.41
C VAL A 275 35.43 25.09 -25.69
N SER A 276 35.45 25.82 -26.81
CA SER A 276 35.11 25.26 -28.12
C SER A 276 36.29 24.46 -28.66
N ILE A 277 36.01 23.30 -29.24
CA ILE A 277 37.01 22.49 -29.94
C ILE A 277 37.11 23.04 -31.37
N GLU A 278 38.13 23.85 -31.63
CA GLU A 278 38.50 24.22 -33.00
C GLU A 278 39.31 23.06 -33.64
N GLY A 279 38.71 22.37 -34.62
CA GLY A 279 39.42 21.42 -35.50
C GLY A 279 38.74 20.06 -35.70
N ASP A 280 38.63 19.67 -36.97
CA ASP A 280 38.28 18.35 -37.55
C ASP A 280 36.80 17.99 -37.70
N GLN A 281 36.22 18.51 -38.80
CA GLN A 281 34.97 18.07 -39.43
C GLN A 281 35.11 16.80 -40.30
N GLU A 282 35.92 15.82 -39.89
CA GLU A 282 36.08 14.56 -40.63
C GLU A 282 35.92 13.34 -39.72
N ASN A 283 34.73 13.17 -39.14
CA ASN A 283 34.17 11.84 -38.83
C ASN A 283 32.74 11.97 -38.32
N PRO A 284 31.70 11.76 -39.15
CA PRO A 284 30.37 11.48 -38.64
C PRO A 284 30.40 10.07 -38.04
N LEU A 285 30.60 9.98 -36.71
CA LEU A 285 30.51 8.74 -35.95
C LEU A 285 29.19 8.01 -36.29
N GLU A 286 29.31 6.75 -36.70
CA GLU A 286 28.22 5.88 -37.09
C GLU A 286 27.10 5.85 -36.05
N PHE A 287 25.88 6.04 -36.54
CA PHE A 287 24.65 5.98 -35.76
C PHE A 287 24.46 4.58 -35.16
N VAL A 288 24.60 4.44 -33.84
CA VAL A 288 23.95 3.34 -33.12
C VAL A 288 22.46 3.70 -32.97
N PRO A 289 21.52 2.95 -33.57
CA PRO A 289 20.10 3.28 -33.46
C PRO A 289 19.63 3.11 -32.01
N ILE A 290 19.14 4.19 -31.41
CA ILE A 290 18.35 4.11 -30.18
C ILE A 290 17.11 3.28 -30.51
N PRO A 291 16.84 2.15 -29.82
CA PRO A 291 15.72 1.28 -30.16
C PRO A 291 14.41 2.06 -30.16
N LYS A 292 13.69 2.04 -31.29
CA LYS A 292 12.36 2.62 -31.42
C LYS A 292 11.43 1.81 -30.52
N ILE A 293 10.90 2.43 -29.45
CA ILE A 293 9.98 1.77 -28.53
C ILE A 293 8.63 1.60 -29.23
N GLU A 294 8.18 0.36 -29.40
CA GLU A 294 6.97 0.01 -30.14
C GLU A 294 5.82 -0.30 -29.17
N ARG A 295 5.33 0.73 -28.47
CA ARG A 295 4.30 0.59 -27.40
C ARG A 295 3.06 -0.21 -27.82
N HIS A 296 2.62 -0.08 -29.08
CA HIS A 296 1.46 -0.79 -29.63
C HIS A 296 1.61 -2.33 -29.57
N LYS A 297 2.84 -2.86 -29.47
CA LYS A 297 3.11 -4.30 -29.34
C LYS A 297 2.88 -4.85 -27.92
N ALA A 298 2.60 -3.99 -26.94
CA ALA A 298 2.25 -4.40 -25.59
C ALA A 298 0.77 -4.80 -25.45
N ALA A 299 -0.09 -4.40 -26.40
CA ALA A 299 -1.50 -4.77 -26.40
C ALA A 299 -1.67 -6.28 -26.63
N LEU A 300 -2.51 -6.92 -25.81
CA LEU A 300 -2.75 -8.37 -25.83
C LEU A 300 -4.15 -8.67 -26.35
N VAL A 301 -4.25 -9.61 -27.30
CA VAL A 301 -5.53 -10.21 -27.69
C VAL A 301 -5.93 -11.22 -26.62
N ARG A 302 -7.04 -10.99 -25.94
CA ARG A 302 -7.57 -11.84 -24.86
C ARG A 302 -8.93 -12.40 -25.26
N ARG A 303 -9.31 -13.55 -24.68
CA ARG A 303 -10.63 -14.20 -24.87
C ARG A 303 -11.64 -13.89 -23.75
N SER A 304 -11.20 -13.26 -22.67
CA SER A 304 -12.01 -12.87 -21.52
C SER A 304 -11.84 -11.39 -21.21
N LEU A 305 -12.76 -10.83 -20.42
CA LEU A 305 -12.59 -9.49 -19.84
C LEU A 305 -11.23 -9.38 -19.15
N SER A 306 -10.61 -8.19 -19.24
CA SER A 306 -9.41 -7.89 -18.49
C SER A 306 -9.70 -7.96 -16.99
N ARG A 307 -8.67 -8.34 -16.23
CA ARG A 307 -8.72 -8.41 -14.77
C ARG A 307 -9.30 -7.14 -14.11
N PRO A 308 -8.88 -5.91 -14.43
CA PRO A 308 -9.46 -4.72 -13.81
C PRO A 308 -10.97 -4.57 -14.06
N VAL A 309 -11.43 -4.81 -15.29
CA VAL A 309 -12.87 -4.70 -15.63
C VAL A 309 -13.67 -5.80 -14.93
N LYS A 310 -13.15 -7.03 -14.89
CA LYS A 310 -13.77 -8.16 -14.19
C LYS A 310 -13.97 -7.88 -12.70
N LEU A 311 -12.95 -7.35 -12.02
CA LEU A 311 -13.01 -7.02 -10.58
C LEU A 311 -14.05 -5.96 -10.26
N VAL A 312 -14.20 -4.95 -11.12
CA VAL A 312 -15.18 -3.87 -10.93
C VAL A 312 -16.60 -4.38 -11.15
N LEU A 313 -16.79 -5.32 -12.10
CA LEU A 313 -18.06 -6.01 -12.30
C LEU A 313 -18.44 -6.88 -11.10
N GLU A 314 -17.48 -7.64 -10.54
CA GLU A 314 -17.67 -8.45 -9.33
C GLU A 314 -17.87 -7.61 -8.05
N ALA A 315 -17.48 -6.34 -8.08
CA ALA A 315 -17.69 -5.40 -6.99
C ALA A 315 -19.07 -4.70 -7.03
N ASP A 316 -19.96 -5.14 -7.93
CA ASP A 316 -21.32 -4.60 -8.14
C ASP A 316 -21.35 -3.07 -8.37
N LEU A 317 -20.33 -2.54 -9.06
CA LEU A 317 -20.26 -1.11 -9.40
C LEU A 317 -20.99 -0.74 -10.70
N PHE A 318 -21.35 -1.73 -11.51
CA PHE A 318 -22.17 -1.55 -12.71
C PHE A 318 -23.66 -1.68 -12.37
N SER A 319 -24.47 -0.79 -12.94
CA SER A 319 -25.94 -0.80 -12.88
C SER A 319 -26.53 -0.89 -14.29
N GLU A 320 -27.81 -1.21 -14.43
CA GLU A 320 -28.46 -1.51 -15.73
C GLU A 320 -28.33 -0.42 -16.82
N ASN A 321 -27.94 0.82 -16.47
CA ASN A 321 -27.73 1.92 -17.42
C ASN A 321 -26.33 2.56 -17.34
N THR A 322 -25.35 1.85 -16.78
CA THR A 322 -23.98 2.37 -16.63
C THR A 322 -23.27 2.42 -17.99
N THR A 323 -22.75 3.60 -18.35
CA THR A 323 -21.91 3.80 -19.53
C THR A 323 -20.43 3.47 -19.24
N PHE A 324 -19.74 2.83 -20.19
CA PHE A 324 -18.35 2.37 -20.05
C PHE A 324 -17.44 2.95 -21.14
N PHE A 325 -16.25 3.42 -20.76
CA PHE A 325 -15.23 3.88 -21.71
C PHE A 325 -13.86 3.26 -21.42
N ASP A 326 -13.19 2.70 -22.43
CA ASP A 326 -11.86 2.10 -22.30
C ASP A 326 -10.77 3.00 -22.92
N TYR A 327 -9.92 3.60 -22.08
CA TYR A 327 -8.85 4.51 -22.47
C TYR A 327 -7.56 3.72 -22.70
N GLY A 328 -7.18 3.54 -23.96
CA GLY A 328 -6.14 2.63 -24.41
C GLY A 328 -6.67 1.21 -24.66
N CYS A 329 -7.79 1.09 -25.37
CA CYS A 329 -8.53 -0.17 -25.53
C CYS A 329 -7.78 -1.25 -26.35
N GLY A 330 -6.67 -0.90 -27.01
CA GLY A 330 -5.94 -1.81 -27.89
C GLY A 330 -6.86 -2.41 -28.96
N TYR A 331 -6.99 -3.73 -28.97
CA TYR A 331 -7.87 -4.45 -29.90
C TYR A 331 -9.37 -4.37 -29.55
N GLY A 332 -9.77 -3.66 -28.48
CA GLY A 332 -11.18 -3.43 -28.14
C GLY A 332 -11.91 -4.59 -27.44
N GLY A 333 -11.20 -5.62 -27.00
CA GLY A 333 -11.84 -6.83 -26.46
C GLY A 333 -12.64 -6.63 -25.16
N ASP A 334 -12.33 -5.64 -24.33
CA ASP A 334 -13.17 -5.32 -23.16
C ASP A 334 -14.46 -4.64 -23.58
N ILE A 335 -14.42 -3.78 -24.61
CA ILE A 335 -15.59 -3.10 -25.16
C ILE A 335 -16.58 -4.13 -25.71
N GLU A 336 -16.13 -5.04 -26.57
CA GLU A 336 -16.98 -6.08 -27.18
C GLU A 336 -17.77 -6.87 -26.13
N ARG A 337 -17.08 -7.31 -25.08
CA ARG A 337 -17.67 -8.14 -24.02
C ARG A 337 -18.60 -7.37 -23.08
N MET A 338 -18.33 -6.09 -22.87
CA MET A 338 -19.22 -5.23 -22.08
C MET A 338 -20.51 -4.92 -22.86
N VAL A 339 -20.42 -4.76 -24.19
CA VAL A 339 -21.61 -4.68 -25.06
C VAL A 339 -22.42 -5.97 -25.03
N GLU A 340 -21.77 -7.15 -25.10
CA GLU A 340 -22.45 -8.46 -24.96
C GLU A 340 -23.19 -8.61 -23.62
N LYS A 341 -22.72 -7.93 -22.57
CA LYS A 341 -23.35 -7.88 -21.24
C LYS A 341 -24.44 -6.81 -21.11
N GLY A 342 -24.72 -6.05 -22.17
CA GLY A 342 -25.79 -5.05 -22.23
C GLY A 342 -25.39 -3.62 -21.86
N TYR A 343 -24.10 -3.31 -21.70
CA TYR A 343 -23.63 -1.97 -21.33
C TYR A 343 -23.26 -1.12 -22.55
N GLU A 344 -23.67 0.15 -22.57
CA GLU A 344 -23.18 1.12 -23.57
C GLU A 344 -21.68 1.32 -23.37
N SER A 345 -20.88 0.86 -24.33
CA SER A 345 -19.43 0.80 -24.21
C SER A 345 -18.73 1.40 -25.42
N SER A 346 -17.65 2.15 -25.20
CA SER A 346 -16.79 2.70 -26.26
C SER A 346 -15.33 2.74 -25.79
N GLY A 347 -14.38 3.03 -26.66
CA GLY A 347 -12.99 3.18 -26.24
C GLY A 347 -12.06 3.68 -27.34
N TRP A 348 -10.93 4.21 -26.90
CA TRP A 348 -9.96 4.88 -27.75
C TRP A 348 -8.58 4.26 -27.57
N ASP A 349 -7.78 4.21 -28.63
CA ASP A 349 -6.38 3.79 -28.56
C ASP A 349 -5.56 4.59 -29.57
N PRO A 350 -4.38 5.13 -29.18
CA PRO A 350 -3.60 5.99 -30.07
C PRO A 350 -3.08 5.29 -31.33
N TYR A 351 -3.09 3.96 -31.38
CA TYR A 351 -2.66 3.16 -32.52
C TYR A 351 -3.81 2.38 -33.17
N TYR A 352 -4.57 1.62 -32.36
CA TYR A 352 -5.58 0.69 -32.87
C TYR A 352 -6.94 1.35 -33.11
N SER A 353 -7.24 2.48 -32.47
CA SER A 353 -8.51 3.19 -32.60
C SER A 353 -8.33 4.71 -32.43
N PRO A 354 -7.49 5.37 -33.26
CA PRO A 354 -7.12 6.78 -33.06
C PRO A 354 -8.26 7.75 -33.37
N ASP A 355 -9.16 7.37 -34.27
CA ASP A 355 -10.25 8.22 -34.77
C ASP A 355 -11.50 8.17 -33.88
N THR A 356 -11.55 7.28 -32.89
CA THR A 356 -12.69 7.18 -31.97
C THR A 356 -12.70 8.39 -31.03
N PRO A 357 -13.81 9.14 -30.91
CA PRO A 357 -13.85 10.30 -30.04
C PRO A 357 -13.73 9.91 -28.57
N LEU A 358 -12.95 10.68 -27.82
CA LEU A 358 -12.93 10.61 -26.36
C LEU A 358 -14.29 11.08 -25.82
N LYS A 359 -15.05 10.18 -25.20
CA LYS A 359 -16.39 10.43 -24.66
C LYS A 359 -16.40 10.23 -23.15
N GLU A 360 -17.11 11.09 -22.44
CA GLU A 360 -17.32 10.90 -21.01
C GLU A 360 -18.22 9.68 -20.73
N ALA A 361 -17.89 8.91 -19.70
CA ALA A 361 -18.65 7.73 -19.27
C ALA A 361 -18.74 7.64 -17.74
N ASP A 362 -19.72 6.89 -17.24
CA ASP A 362 -19.89 6.61 -15.82
C ASP A 362 -18.66 5.90 -15.27
N ILE A 363 -18.18 4.88 -15.99
CA ILE A 363 -16.99 4.13 -15.65
C ILE A 363 -15.95 4.24 -16.77
N VAL A 364 -14.76 4.72 -16.43
CA VAL A 364 -13.61 4.79 -17.37
C VAL A 364 -12.54 3.81 -16.93
N ASN A 365 -12.02 3.01 -17.86
CA ASN A 365 -10.90 2.10 -17.63
C ASN A 365 -9.59 2.68 -18.19
N LEU A 366 -8.56 2.77 -17.35
CA LEU A 366 -7.17 3.03 -17.74
C LEU A 366 -6.33 1.79 -17.40
N GLY A 367 -6.61 0.71 -18.13
CA GLY A 367 -6.06 -0.61 -17.85
C GLY A 367 -4.69 -0.86 -18.47
N TYR A 368 -3.64 -0.96 -17.66
CA TYR A 368 -2.28 -1.31 -18.07
C TYR A 368 -1.59 -0.33 -19.05
N ILE A 369 -2.06 0.92 -19.10
CA ILE A 369 -1.51 1.96 -19.98
C ILE A 369 -0.32 2.69 -19.35
N ILE A 370 -0.42 3.02 -18.06
CA ILE A 370 0.63 3.80 -17.38
C ILE A 370 1.94 3.03 -17.22
N ASN A 371 1.95 1.70 -17.38
CA ASN A 371 3.17 0.90 -17.38
C ASN A 371 3.87 0.83 -18.75
N VAL A 372 3.21 1.16 -19.86
CA VAL A 372 3.82 1.12 -21.20
C VAL A 372 4.28 2.49 -21.72
N ILE A 373 3.92 3.57 -21.01
CA ILE A 373 4.36 4.93 -21.33
C ILE A 373 5.69 5.21 -20.64
N GLU A 374 6.78 5.35 -21.40
CA GLU A 374 8.12 5.65 -20.89
C GLU A 374 8.31 7.11 -20.48
N CYS A 375 7.50 8.04 -21.00
CA CYS A 375 7.56 9.44 -20.65
C CYS A 375 6.69 9.72 -19.42
N GLN A 376 7.31 10.01 -18.26
CA GLN A 376 6.57 10.28 -17.02
C GLN A 376 5.55 11.41 -17.14
N ARG A 377 5.84 12.46 -17.92
CA ARG A 377 4.90 13.56 -18.15
C ARG A 377 3.69 13.12 -18.97
N GLU A 378 3.92 12.35 -20.03
CA GLU A 378 2.84 11.78 -20.84
C GLU A 378 1.99 10.80 -20.02
N ARG A 379 2.63 10.00 -19.18
CA ARG A 379 1.97 9.08 -18.25
C ARG A 379 1.04 9.83 -17.29
N ARG A 380 1.52 10.93 -16.71
CA ARG A 380 0.71 11.83 -15.87
C ARG A 380 -0.47 12.38 -16.67
N GLN A 381 -0.24 12.84 -17.89
CA GLN A 381 -1.31 13.40 -18.73
C GLN A 381 -2.37 12.36 -19.09
N ALA A 382 -1.97 11.12 -19.43
CA ALA A 382 -2.91 10.04 -19.73
C ALA A 382 -3.83 9.74 -18.53
N LEU A 383 -3.28 9.74 -17.31
CA LEU A 383 -4.06 9.56 -16.09
C LEU A 383 -5.05 10.72 -15.86
N VAL A 384 -4.61 11.97 -16.06
CA VAL A 384 -5.48 13.14 -15.95
C VAL A 384 -6.59 13.13 -17.00
N ASN A 385 -6.28 12.83 -18.26
CA ASN A 385 -7.27 12.76 -19.35
C ASN A 385 -8.33 11.68 -19.08
N ALA A 386 -7.91 10.48 -18.65
CA ALA A 386 -8.86 9.43 -18.30
C ALA A 386 -9.77 9.85 -17.13
N TRP A 387 -9.22 10.58 -16.16
CA TRP A 387 -10.01 11.14 -15.06
C TRP A 387 -11.03 12.17 -15.53
N GLU A 388 -10.66 13.08 -16.43
CA GLU A 388 -11.57 14.08 -17.02
C GLU A 388 -12.80 13.45 -17.68
N LEU A 389 -12.63 12.30 -18.34
CA LEU A 389 -13.73 11.55 -18.97
C LEU A 389 -14.62 10.79 -17.97
N THR A 390 -14.21 10.69 -16.70
CA THR A 390 -14.88 9.88 -15.69
C THR A 390 -16.00 10.67 -15.01
N LYS A 391 -17.24 10.18 -15.08
CA LYS A 391 -18.40 10.72 -14.35
C LYS A 391 -18.58 10.12 -12.96
N GLN A 392 -18.32 8.83 -12.76
CA GLN A 392 -18.51 8.16 -11.47
C GLN A 392 -17.24 7.47 -10.95
N VAL A 393 -16.69 6.51 -11.70
CA VAL A 393 -15.56 5.66 -11.25
C VAL A 393 -14.49 5.53 -12.31
N LEU A 394 -13.24 5.84 -11.95
CA LEU A 394 -12.06 5.58 -12.78
C LEU A 394 -11.39 4.30 -12.29
N ILE A 395 -11.12 3.37 -13.20
CA ILE A 395 -10.33 2.16 -12.96
C ILE A 395 -8.91 2.43 -13.42
N VAL A 396 -7.92 2.24 -12.55
CA VAL A 396 -6.51 2.38 -12.90
C VAL A 396 -5.80 1.07 -12.60
N ALA A 397 -5.14 0.50 -13.62
CA ALA A 397 -4.36 -0.72 -13.44
C ALA A 397 -2.96 -0.64 -14.03
N ALA A 398 -1.99 -1.26 -13.37
CA ALA A 398 -0.61 -1.39 -13.84
C ALA A 398 0.01 -2.72 -13.40
N GLN A 399 1.10 -3.11 -14.05
CA GLN A 399 1.84 -4.31 -13.65
C GLN A 399 2.65 -4.05 -12.38
N ILE A 400 2.54 -4.94 -11.40
CA ILE A 400 3.32 -4.91 -10.16
C ILE A 400 4.56 -5.80 -10.30
N LEU A 401 5.68 -5.38 -9.72
CA LEU A 401 6.90 -6.18 -9.66
C LEU A 401 6.67 -7.40 -8.76
N ILE A 402 6.74 -8.58 -9.33
CA ILE A 402 6.83 -9.87 -8.62
C ILE A 402 8.28 -10.31 -8.82
N ASP A 403 9.01 -10.59 -7.73
CA ASP A 403 10.46 -10.82 -7.71
C ASP A 403 10.85 -12.04 -8.57
N ASP A 404 10.96 -11.83 -9.89
CA ASP A 404 11.36 -12.83 -10.89
C ASP A 404 12.72 -12.39 -11.46
N ARG A 405 13.78 -12.83 -10.79
CA ARG A 405 15.16 -12.34 -10.96
C ARG A 405 15.87 -12.81 -12.24
N ASP A 406 15.17 -13.46 -13.16
CA ASP A 406 15.79 -14.22 -14.25
C ASP A 406 15.50 -13.72 -15.68
N ARG A 407 15.20 -12.43 -15.88
CA ARG A 407 15.10 -11.88 -17.24
C ARG A 407 16.26 -10.93 -17.52
N GLY A 408 17.07 -11.29 -18.52
CA GLY A 408 18.15 -10.47 -19.09
C GLY A 408 17.60 -9.15 -19.64
N ILE A 409 17.38 -8.21 -18.72
CA ILE A 409 16.64 -6.99 -18.94
C ILE A 409 17.62 -5.81 -19.02
N VAL A 410 17.46 -5.00 -20.07
CA VAL A 410 18.15 -3.72 -20.19
C VAL A 410 17.32 -2.65 -19.46
N ALA A 411 17.89 -2.07 -18.41
CA ALA A 411 17.28 -0.95 -17.69
C ALA A 411 17.15 0.28 -18.61
N TYR A 412 15.97 0.91 -18.61
CA TYR A 412 15.70 2.11 -19.41
C TYR A 412 14.80 3.08 -18.64
N GLY A 413 15.36 4.22 -18.22
CA GLY A 413 14.61 5.19 -17.39
C GLY A 413 14.20 4.61 -16.04
N ASP A 414 12.90 4.63 -15.73
CA ASP A 414 12.30 4.05 -14.52
C ASP A 414 11.65 2.67 -14.75
N GLY A 415 11.96 2.03 -15.89
CA GLY A 415 11.44 0.74 -16.28
C GLY A 415 12.45 -0.05 -17.12
N VAL A 416 11.93 -0.94 -17.94
CA VAL A 416 12.71 -1.93 -18.66
C VAL A 416 12.31 -1.99 -20.13
N ILE A 417 13.26 -2.23 -21.02
CA ILE A 417 12.96 -2.57 -22.42
C ILE A 417 12.90 -4.09 -22.54
N THR A 418 11.78 -4.59 -23.06
CA THR A 418 11.61 -6.02 -23.32
C THR A 418 12.23 -6.43 -24.66
N ASN A 419 12.43 -7.73 -24.89
CA ASN A 419 12.89 -8.29 -26.17
C ASN A 419 11.99 -7.94 -27.37
N ARG A 420 10.79 -7.42 -27.14
CA ARG A 420 9.85 -6.94 -28.17
C ARG A 420 9.99 -5.44 -28.46
N ASN A 421 11.05 -4.79 -27.96
CA ASN A 421 11.24 -3.34 -28.00
C ASN A 421 10.07 -2.55 -27.41
N THR A 422 9.37 -3.10 -26.40
CA THR A 422 8.35 -2.38 -25.63
C THR A 422 8.96 -1.87 -24.32
N PHE A 423 8.52 -0.69 -23.88
CA PHE A 423 8.81 -0.20 -22.52
C PHE A 423 7.82 -0.83 -21.54
N GLN A 424 8.32 -1.24 -20.39
CA GLN A 424 7.50 -1.74 -19.30
C GLN A 424 8.02 -1.20 -17.96
N LYS A 425 7.17 -0.47 -17.23
CA LYS A 425 7.40 -0.16 -15.82
C LYS A 425 6.65 -1.14 -14.95
N TYR A 426 7.38 -1.80 -14.06
CA TYR A 426 6.81 -2.56 -12.96
C TYR A 426 6.75 -1.65 -11.75
N TYR A 427 5.55 -1.51 -11.17
CA TYR A 427 5.32 -0.71 -9.98
C TYR A 427 5.45 -1.58 -8.73
N GLU A 428 5.82 -0.98 -7.60
CA GLU A 428 5.42 -1.54 -6.30
C GLU A 428 3.95 -1.19 -6.03
N GLN A 429 3.25 -1.99 -5.22
CA GLN A 429 1.82 -1.75 -4.95
C GLN A 429 1.60 -0.40 -4.28
N GLU A 430 2.48 -0.06 -3.34
CA GLU A 430 2.50 1.21 -2.61
C GLU A 430 2.81 2.37 -3.54
N GLU A 431 3.80 2.19 -4.44
CA GLU A 431 4.23 3.19 -5.42
C GLU A 431 3.07 3.57 -6.35
N LEU A 432 2.34 2.57 -6.86
CA LEU A 432 1.20 2.80 -7.74
C LEU A 432 0.10 3.60 -7.04
N LYS A 433 -0.23 3.25 -5.79
CA LYS A 433 -1.22 4.00 -5.01
C LYS A 433 -0.82 5.46 -4.85
N VAL A 434 0.41 5.70 -4.40
CA VAL A 434 0.92 7.06 -4.14
C VAL A 434 0.91 7.88 -5.44
N TYR A 435 1.31 7.27 -6.55
CA TYR A 435 1.27 7.91 -7.86
C TYR A 435 -0.14 8.36 -8.24
N ILE A 436 -1.15 7.49 -8.11
CA ILE A 436 -2.55 7.81 -8.43
C ILE A 436 -3.06 8.93 -7.52
N ASP A 437 -2.88 8.79 -6.21
CA ASP A 437 -3.38 9.74 -5.22
C ASP A 437 -2.76 11.14 -5.40
N GLN A 438 -1.47 11.23 -5.75
CA GLN A 438 -0.78 12.50 -5.97
C GLN A 438 -1.13 13.17 -7.31
N VAL A 439 -1.38 12.38 -8.35
CA VAL A 439 -1.71 12.95 -9.67
C VAL A 439 -3.15 13.46 -9.68
N LEU A 440 -4.07 12.70 -9.08
CA LEU A 440 -5.50 13.02 -9.10
C LEU A 440 -5.97 13.83 -7.88
N GLU A 441 -5.14 13.94 -6.84
CA GLU A 441 -5.49 14.58 -5.56
C GLU A 441 -6.74 13.98 -4.89
N VAL A 442 -7.04 12.71 -5.20
CA VAL A 442 -8.17 11.94 -4.67
C VAL A 442 -7.67 10.59 -4.16
N ASN A 443 -8.19 10.14 -3.01
CA ASN A 443 -7.78 8.87 -2.44
C ASN A 443 -8.33 7.68 -3.24
N SER A 444 -7.44 6.94 -3.89
CA SER A 444 -7.78 5.69 -4.57
C SER A 444 -8.09 4.55 -3.58
N ILE A 445 -8.95 3.63 -4.00
CA ILE A 445 -9.36 2.45 -3.26
C ILE A 445 -8.79 1.21 -3.96
N PRO A 446 -7.99 0.36 -3.30
CA PRO A 446 -7.51 -0.87 -3.90
C PRO A 446 -8.67 -1.87 -4.07
N LEU A 447 -8.80 -2.45 -5.26
CA LEU A 447 -9.64 -3.64 -5.48
C LEU A 447 -8.81 -4.92 -5.38
N ASP A 448 -7.56 -4.86 -5.86
CA ASP A 448 -6.64 -5.99 -5.97
C ASP A 448 -5.22 -5.45 -6.23
N ILE A 449 -4.23 -6.34 -6.28
CA ILE A 449 -2.84 -6.02 -6.64
C ILE A 449 -2.79 -5.37 -8.02
N GLY A 450 -2.23 -4.18 -8.10
CA GLY A 450 -2.08 -3.41 -9.32
C GLY A 450 -3.40 -2.84 -9.85
N VAL A 451 -4.50 -2.90 -9.10
CA VAL A 451 -5.82 -2.44 -9.54
C VAL A 451 -6.47 -1.54 -8.48
N TYR A 452 -6.71 -0.29 -8.86
CA TYR A 452 -7.33 0.73 -8.03
C TYR A 452 -8.57 1.30 -8.69
N VAL A 453 -9.53 1.73 -7.87
CA VAL A 453 -10.67 2.55 -8.30
C VAL A 453 -10.66 3.90 -7.63
N VAL A 454 -11.08 4.94 -8.35
CA VAL A 454 -11.15 6.32 -7.88
C VAL A 454 -12.56 6.84 -8.11
N PHE A 455 -13.23 7.27 -7.05
CA PHE A 455 -14.61 7.76 -7.10
C PHE A 455 -14.64 9.28 -7.25
N ARG A 456 -15.46 9.78 -8.20
CA ARG A 456 -15.74 11.21 -8.35
C ARG A 456 -16.46 11.77 -7.13
N ASN A 457 -17.44 11.03 -6.62
CA ASN A 457 -18.19 11.40 -5.43
C ASN A 457 -17.62 10.71 -4.18
N GLY A 458 -17.07 11.50 -3.26
CA GLY A 458 -16.53 11.01 -1.99
C GLY A 458 -17.54 10.20 -1.16
N SER A 459 -18.84 10.54 -1.17
CA SER A 459 -19.85 9.77 -0.42
C SER A 459 -20.11 8.39 -1.04
N GLN A 460 -20.03 8.27 -2.37
CA GLN A 460 -20.12 6.96 -3.04
C GLN A 460 -18.91 6.10 -2.69
N GLY A 461 -17.70 6.68 -2.72
CA GLY A 461 -16.48 6.01 -2.28
C GLY A 461 -16.54 5.54 -0.82
N GLU A 462 -17.10 6.36 0.08
CA GLU A 462 -17.28 5.98 1.49
C GLU A 462 -18.35 4.91 1.71
N ASN A 463 -19.46 4.96 0.96
CA ASN A 463 -20.46 3.89 0.99
C ASN A 463 -19.85 2.56 0.49
N PHE A 464 -19.06 2.61 -0.57
CA PHE A 464 -18.34 1.46 -1.10
C PHE A 464 -17.33 0.89 -0.08
N ARG A 465 -16.63 1.75 0.67
CA ARG A 465 -15.74 1.30 1.76
C ARG A 465 -16.52 0.65 2.90
N ALA A 466 -17.62 1.27 3.33
CA ALA A 466 -18.43 0.77 4.44
C ALA A 466 -19.06 -0.59 4.12
N SER A 467 -19.51 -0.81 2.88
CA SER A 467 -20.12 -2.08 2.47
C SER A 467 -19.14 -3.25 2.54
N ARG A 468 -17.84 -3.04 2.30
CA ARG A 468 -16.80 -4.08 2.36
C ARG A 468 -16.54 -4.67 3.75
N TYR A 469 -16.98 -4.00 4.81
CA TYR A 469 -16.80 -4.47 6.20
C TYR A 469 -18.11 -4.95 6.85
N ARG A 470 -19.22 -5.03 6.11
CA ARG A 470 -20.50 -5.55 6.62
C ARG A 470 -20.50 -7.08 6.61
N SER A 471 -20.80 -7.68 7.76
CA SER A 471 -21.01 -9.13 7.86
C SER A 471 -22.30 -9.55 7.13
N ARG A 472 -22.35 -10.72 6.52
CA ARG A 472 -23.65 -11.31 6.12
C ARG A 472 -24.35 -11.88 7.35
N LEU A 473 -25.48 -11.28 7.76
CA LEU A 473 -26.27 -11.73 8.89
C LEU A 473 -27.47 -12.54 8.42
N ILE A 474 -27.78 -13.61 9.14
CA ILE A 474 -28.97 -14.44 8.95
C ILE A 474 -30.01 -13.97 9.95
N SER A 475 -31.26 -13.87 9.52
CA SER A 475 -32.38 -13.54 10.41
C SER A 475 -32.49 -14.56 11.55
N PRO A 476 -32.71 -14.11 12.80
CA PRO A 476 -32.99 -15.01 13.92
C PRO A 476 -34.12 -15.99 13.60
N ARG A 477 -34.00 -17.23 14.09
CA ARG A 477 -35.01 -18.26 13.86
C ARG A 477 -36.27 -17.97 14.67
N ILE A 478 -37.43 -18.19 14.06
CA ILE A 478 -38.73 -18.16 14.75
C ILE A 478 -38.82 -19.45 15.57
N CYS A 479 -38.88 -19.30 16.89
CA CYS A 479 -38.77 -20.41 17.84
C CYS A 479 -40.13 -20.87 18.39
N THR A 480 -41.23 -20.17 18.09
CA THR A 480 -42.53 -20.43 18.71
C THR A 480 -43.70 -20.22 17.76
N GLN A 481 -44.64 -21.17 17.74
CA GLN A 481 -45.97 -21.01 17.10
C GLN A 481 -46.82 -20.06 17.94
N VAL A 482 -46.74 -18.76 17.62
CA VAL A 482 -47.60 -17.74 18.22
C VAL A 482 -48.67 -17.42 17.19
N LYS A 483 -49.93 -17.83 17.42
CA LYS A 483 -51.07 -17.57 16.51
C LYS A 483 -51.11 -16.12 16.00
N ARG A 484 -50.80 -15.18 16.90
CA ARG A 484 -50.80 -13.75 16.62
C ARG A 484 -49.65 -13.28 15.73
N PHE A 485 -48.56 -14.03 15.59
CA PHE A 485 -47.44 -13.70 14.71
C PHE A 485 -47.67 -14.29 13.30
N GLU A 486 -48.18 -15.51 13.22
CA GLU A 486 -48.48 -16.20 11.95
C GLU A 486 -49.42 -15.36 11.06
N ASP A 487 -50.44 -14.72 11.66
CA ASP A 487 -51.38 -13.84 10.97
C ASP A 487 -50.72 -12.59 10.34
N TYR A 488 -49.58 -12.15 10.88
CA TYR A 488 -48.87 -10.93 10.44
C TYR A 488 -47.49 -11.21 9.82
N GLU A 489 -47.05 -12.47 9.73
CA GLU A 489 -45.70 -12.82 9.26
C GLU A 489 -45.40 -12.22 7.88
N PRO A 490 -46.28 -12.31 6.86
CA PRO A 490 -46.01 -11.70 5.55
C PRO A 490 -45.83 -10.17 5.62
N LEU A 491 -46.63 -9.50 6.46
CA LEU A 491 -46.59 -8.05 6.65
C LEU A 491 -45.33 -7.60 7.42
N LEU A 492 -44.89 -8.41 8.38
CA LEU A 492 -43.72 -8.12 9.22
C LEU A 492 -42.40 -8.57 8.58
N GLN A 493 -42.42 -9.40 7.54
CA GLN A 493 -41.22 -9.93 6.90
C GLN A 493 -40.24 -8.84 6.41
N PRO A 494 -40.68 -7.71 5.81
CA PRO A 494 -39.76 -6.62 5.46
C PRO A 494 -39.09 -5.98 6.68
N LEU A 495 -39.82 -5.86 7.81
CA LEU A 495 -39.27 -5.36 9.06
C LEU A 495 -38.26 -6.34 9.67
N ILE A 496 -38.57 -7.65 9.67
CA ILE A 496 -37.63 -8.71 10.10
C ILE A 496 -36.35 -8.62 9.27
N LYS A 497 -36.47 -8.54 7.94
CA LYS A 497 -35.31 -8.44 7.03
C LYS A 497 -34.50 -7.17 7.30
N PHE A 498 -35.16 -6.03 7.51
CA PHE A 498 -34.47 -4.78 7.80
C PHE A 498 -33.71 -4.84 9.12
N VAL A 499 -34.35 -5.26 10.22
CA VAL A 499 -33.67 -5.33 11.53
C VAL A 499 -32.54 -6.36 11.49
N SER A 500 -32.73 -7.48 10.78
CA SER A 500 -31.68 -8.50 10.60
C SER A 500 -30.47 -7.92 9.86
N ASP A 501 -30.71 -7.09 8.85
CA ASP A 501 -29.64 -6.49 8.06
C ASP A 501 -29.01 -5.28 8.74
N ARG A 502 -29.75 -4.47 9.50
CA ARG A 502 -29.28 -3.16 9.99
C ARG A 502 -28.96 -3.16 11.48
N GLY A 503 -29.42 -4.17 12.23
CA GLY A 503 -29.23 -4.29 13.67
C GLY A 503 -29.96 -3.22 14.49
N ARG A 504 -30.91 -2.52 13.87
CA ARG A 504 -31.73 -1.47 14.49
C ARG A 504 -33.10 -1.41 13.85
N ILE A 505 -34.04 -0.78 14.55
CA ILE A 505 -35.39 -0.50 14.04
C ILE A 505 -35.31 0.61 12.96
N PRO A 506 -36.09 0.52 11.87
CA PRO A 506 -36.15 1.54 10.82
C PRO A 506 -36.69 2.87 11.35
N VAL A 507 -36.26 3.96 10.74
CA VAL A 507 -36.92 5.26 10.85
C VAL A 507 -37.92 5.43 9.69
N VAL A 508 -38.78 6.45 9.79
CA VAL A 508 -39.77 6.77 8.75
C VAL A 508 -39.04 7.04 7.42
N GLY A 509 -39.52 6.43 6.34
CA GLY A 509 -38.95 6.52 4.99
C GLY A 509 -37.96 5.41 4.61
N GLU A 510 -37.59 4.49 5.52
CA GLU A 510 -36.62 3.41 5.23
C GLU A 510 -37.26 2.08 4.79
N LEU A 511 -38.59 1.95 4.87
CA LEU A 511 -39.33 0.76 4.44
C LEU A 511 -40.39 1.13 3.39
N ALA A 512 -40.44 0.37 2.30
CA ALA A 512 -41.43 0.57 1.24
C ALA A 512 -42.87 0.33 1.69
N ASN A 513 -43.08 -0.61 2.63
CA ASN A 513 -44.39 -0.97 3.18
C ASN A 513 -44.67 -0.32 4.55
N GLU A 514 -44.12 0.88 4.79
CA GLU A 514 -44.26 1.52 6.11
C GLU A 514 -45.70 1.85 6.48
N ASP A 515 -46.52 2.27 5.52
CA ASP A 515 -47.90 2.69 5.77
C ASP A 515 -48.76 1.53 6.27
N GLU A 516 -48.61 0.34 5.68
CA GLU A 516 -49.33 -0.88 6.07
C GLU A 516 -48.96 -1.32 7.50
N ILE A 517 -47.65 -1.35 7.80
CA ILE A 517 -47.16 -1.73 9.14
C ILE A 517 -47.65 -0.71 10.19
N ARG A 518 -47.66 0.58 9.84
CA ARG A 518 -48.09 1.63 10.77
C ARG A 518 -49.60 1.69 10.94
N ALA A 519 -50.40 1.35 9.93
CA ALA A 519 -51.84 1.25 10.05
C ALA A 519 -52.24 0.18 11.08
N GLU A 520 -51.59 -0.98 11.04
CA GLU A 520 -51.91 -2.10 11.93
C GLU A 520 -51.31 -1.93 13.35
N PHE A 521 -50.03 -1.56 13.45
CA PHE A 521 -49.29 -1.56 14.72
C PHE A 521 -49.03 -0.17 15.31
N GLY A 522 -49.30 0.90 14.56
CA GLY A 522 -49.02 2.30 14.91
C GLY A 522 -47.54 2.71 14.76
N THR A 523 -46.61 1.89 15.28
CA THR A 523 -45.16 2.18 15.25
C THR A 523 -44.34 0.93 14.98
N PHE A 524 -43.17 1.09 14.35
CA PHE A 524 -42.22 -0.02 14.14
C PHE A 524 -41.79 -0.70 15.45
N LYS A 525 -41.70 0.05 16.56
CA LYS A 525 -41.38 -0.53 17.87
C LYS A 525 -42.47 -1.50 18.36
N ARG A 526 -43.74 -1.17 18.13
CA ARG A 526 -44.86 -2.05 18.49
C ARG A 526 -44.92 -3.28 17.57
N ALA A 527 -44.74 -3.08 16.27
CA ALA A 527 -44.61 -4.19 15.31
C ALA A 527 -43.46 -5.14 15.69
N PHE A 528 -42.30 -4.60 16.03
CA PHE A 528 -41.13 -5.39 16.45
C PHE A 528 -41.34 -6.11 17.78
N LYS A 529 -42.16 -5.57 18.70
CA LYS A 529 -42.54 -6.27 19.93
C LYS A 529 -43.31 -7.57 19.65
N VAL A 530 -44.07 -7.64 18.56
CA VAL A 530 -44.75 -8.88 18.12
C VAL A 530 -43.73 -9.89 17.61
N ILE A 531 -42.73 -9.44 16.84
CA ILE A 531 -41.61 -10.29 16.40
C ILE A 531 -40.87 -10.89 17.60
N LEU A 532 -40.55 -10.07 18.61
CA LEU A 532 -39.88 -10.52 19.85
C LEU A 532 -40.68 -11.54 20.67
N GLN A 533 -42.00 -11.66 20.46
CA GLN A 533 -42.80 -12.72 21.10
C GLN A 533 -42.62 -14.08 20.41
N ALA A 534 -42.17 -14.10 19.14
CA ALA A 534 -42.00 -15.30 18.33
C ALA A 534 -40.52 -15.70 18.12
N THR A 535 -39.58 -14.86 18.53
CA THR A 535 -38.13 -15.03 18.38
C THR A 535 -37.39 -14.83 19.70
N ASP A 536 -36.15 -15.34 19.82
CA ASP A 536 -35.29 -15.07 20.98
C ASP A 536 -34.75 -13.61 20.96
N PRO A 537 -35.02 -12.79 22.00
CA PRO A 537 -34.47 -11.44 22.11
C PRO A 537 -32.93 -11.38 22.10
N GLU A 538 -32.24 -12.40 22.64
CA GLU A 538 -30.76 -12.41 22.67
C GLU A 538 -30.17 -12.49 21.27
N ASP A 539 -30.84 -13.17 20.34
CA ASP A 539 -30.36 -13.27 18.96
C ASP A 539 -30.42 -11.92 18.23
N TRP A 540 -31.41 -11.07 18.55
CA TRP A 540 -31.48 -9.71 18.04
C TRP A 540 -30.40 -8.80 18.63
N GLU A 541 -30.04 -8.98 19.90
CA GLU A 541 -28.90 -8.25 20.48
C GLU A 541 -27.59 -8.67 19.83
N LYS A 542 -27.38 -9.97 19.56
CA LYS A 542 -26.20 -10.46 18.80
C LYS A 542 -26.12 -9.83 17.41
N VAL A 543 -27.25 -9.66 16.72
CA VAL A 543 -27.33 -8.96 15.42
C VAL A 543 -26.90 -7.50 15.60
N ALA A 544 -27.44 -6.79 16.59
CA ALA A 544 -27.09 -5.40 16.87
C ALA A 544 -25.62 -5.21 17.27
N ASP A 545 -25.10 -6.06 18.16
CA ASP A 545 -23.69 -6.13 18.56
C ASP A 545 -22.78 -6.33 17.36
N ARG A 546 -23.13 -7.27 16.48
CA ARG A 546 -22.33 -7.54 15.29
C ARG A 546 -22.33 -6.37 14.30
N ARG A 547 -23.46 -5.69 14.15
CA ARG A 547 -23.53 -4.44 13.37
C ARG A 547 -22.73 -3.31 14.00
N ARG A 548 -22.74 -3.18 15.34
CA ARG A 548 -21.85 -2.26 16.04
C ARG A 548 -20.40 -2.58 15.73
N GLN A 549 -19.98 -3.84 15.84
CA GLN A 549 -18.63 -4.29 15.54
C GLN A 549 -18.21 -3.98 14.09
N ASP A 550 -19.06 -4.29 13.09
CA ASP A 550 -18.81 -3.97 11.68
C ASP A 550 -18.53 -2.46 11.48
N PHE A 551 -19.36 -1.61 12.10
CA PHE A 551 -19.17 -0.16 12.06
C PHE A 551 -17.91 0.32 12.77
N LEU A 552 -17.55 -0.30 13.91
CA LEU A 552 -16.30 0.03 14.61
C LEU A 552 -15.08 -0.29 13.74
N VAL A 553 -15.06 -1.45 13.07
CA VAL A 553 -13.99 -1.80 12.11
C VAL A 553 -13.88 -0.73 11.01
N TYR A 554 -15.00 -0.38 10.38
CA TYR A 554 -15.04 0.64 9.34
C TYR A 554 -14.54 2.01 9.84
N LEU A 555 -15.04 2.49 10.98
CA LEU A 555 -14.69 3.80 11.54
C LEU A 555 -13.23 3.86 12.02
N ALA A 556 -12.72 2.75 12.58
CA ALA A 556 -11.32 2.61 12.98
C ALA A 556 -10.41 2.69 11.75
N LEU A 557 -10.73 1.93 10.70
CA LEU A 557 -9.99 1.94 9.44
C LEU A 557 -10.05 3.30 8.73
N SER A 558 -11.17 4.02 8.83
CA SER A 558 -11.31 5.36 8.26
C SER A 558 -10.32 6.39 8.83
N GLN A 559 -9.75 6.14 10.01
CA GLN A 559 -8.77 7.01 10.65
C GLN A 559 -7.43 7.11 9.90
N PHE A 560 -7.04 6.08 9.13
CA PHE A 560 -5.78 6.05 8.39
C PHE A 560 -5.73 7.02 7.19
N SER A 561 -6.85 7.62 6.79
CA SER A 561 -6.87 8.76 5.87
C SER A 561 -7.40 9.99 6.59
N HIS A 562 -8.66 10.32 6.32
CA HIS A 562 -9.43 11.32 7.05
C HIS A 562 -10.77 10.67 7.39
N ARG A 563 -11.09 10.56 8.68
CA ARG A 563 -12.38 10.04 9.09
C ARG A 563 -13.49 10.97 8.57
N PRO A 564 -14.47 10.50 7.79
CA PRO A 564 -15.49 11.36 7.21
C PRO A 564 -16.31 12.09 8.29
N LYS A 565 -16.77 13.31 8.00
CA LYS A 565 -17.77 13.99 8.82
C LYS A 565 -19.11 13.26 8.70
N LEU A 566 -19.95 13.35 9.73
CA LEU A 566 -21.28 12.72 9.72
C LEU A 566 -22.13 13.12 8.49
N SER A 567 -22.00 14.35 8.01
CA SER A 567 -22.71 14.87 6.83
C SER A 567 -22.27 14.22 5.51
N GLN A 568 -21.08 13.64 5.45
CA GLN A 568 -20.52 12.99 4.26
C GLN A 568 -21.02 11.55 4.08
N HIS A 569 -21.64 10.97 5.11
CA HIS A 569 -22.29 9.67 5.00
C HIS A 569 -23.70 9.79 4.40
N SER A 570 -24.15 8.72 3.74
CA SER A 570 -25.55 8.59 3.30
C SER A 570 -26.52 8.63 4.48
N GLU A 571 -27.77 9.03 4.23
CA GLU A 571 -28.79 9.15 5.27
C GLU A 571 -29.00 7.83 6.04
N GLY A 572 -29.07 6.70 5.31
CA GLY A 572 -29.16 5.38 5.93
C GLY A 572 -28.01 5.08 6.89
N VAL A 573 -26.76 5.44 6.54
CA VAL A 573 -25.60 5.26 7.43
C VAL A 573 -25.66 6.19 8.65
N ARG A 574 -26.13 7.43 8.49
CA ARG A 574 -26.34 8.33 9.63
C ARG A 574 -27.37 7.76 10.61
N ASN A 575 -28.46 7.20 10.09
CA ASN A 575 -29.49 6.53 10.89
C ASN A 575 -28.94 5.29 11.59
N ASP A 576 -28.07 4.51 10.95
CA ASP A 576 -27.37 3.38 11.59
C ASP A 576 -26.54 3.82 12.77
N ILE A 577 -25.69 4.82 12.58
CA ILE A 577 -24.80 5.28 13.64
C ILE A 577 -25.60 5.82 14.82
N LYS A 578 -26.68 6.57 14.55
CA LYS A 578 -27.58 7.06 15.59
C LYS A 578 -28.33 5.91 16.30
N GLY A 579 -28.84 4.94 15.56
CA GLY A 579 -29.60 3.82 16.11
C GLY A 579 -28.74 2.84 16.93
N LEU A 580 -27.49 2.62 16.52
CA LEU A 580 -26.59 1.64 17.13
C LEU A 580 -25.73 2.24 18.26
N PHE A 581 -25.27 3.49 18.13
CA PHE A 581 -24.34 4.11 19.09
C PHE A 581 -24.91 5.34 19.80
N GLY A 582 -26.09 5.81 19.41
CA GLY A 582 -26.70 7.05 19.88
C GLY A 582 -26.09 8.32 19.27
N SER A 583 -24.77 8.37 19.07
CA SER A 583 -24.09 9.51 18.45
C SER A 583 -22.83 9.11 17.69
N TYR A 584 -22.50 9.89 16.66
CA TYR A 584 -21.27 9.73 15.88
C TYR A 584 -20.01 9.86 16.73
N LYS A 585 -20.00 10.79 17.70
CA LYS A 585 -18.87 11.01 18.62
C LYS A 585 -18.58 9.77 19.47
N LYS A 586 -19.62 9.11 19.99
CA LYS A 586 -19.47 7.86 20.75
C LYS A 586 -18.93 6.73 19.87
N ALA A 587 -19.46 6.58 18.65
CA ALA A 587 -18.98 5.57 17.70
C ALA A 587 -17.49 5.77 17.37
N CYS A 588 -17.07 7.00 17.13
CA CYS A 588 -15.67 7.35 16.89
C CYS A 588 -14.76 7.01 18.08
N ALA A 589 -15.16 7.39 19.29
CA ALA A 589 -14.37 7.13 20.49
C ALA A 589 -14.16 5.62 20.73
N LEU A 590 -15.20 4.81 20.53
CA LEU A 590 -15.10 3.36 20.62
C LEU A 590 -14.20 2.77 19.52
N ALA A 591 -14.29 3.30 18.30
CA ALA A 591 -13.44 2.87 17.19
C ALA A 591 -11.97 3.24 17.43
N ASP A 592 -11.70 4.38 18.06
CA ASP A 592 -10.35 4.80 18.44
C ASP A 592 -9.78 3.85 19.50
N ILE A 593 -10.54 3.54 20.56
CA ILE A 593 -10.13 2.55 21.57
C ILE A 593 -9.76 1.22 20.91
N MET A 594 -10.61 0.72 20.01
CA MET A 594 -10.38 -0.51 19.28
C MET A 594 -9.09 -0.46 18.43
N LEU A 595 -8.85 0.67 17.75
CA LEU A 595 -7.64 0.90 16.97
C LEU A 595 -6.37 0.95 17.84
N TYR A 596 -6.45 1.56 19.03
CA TYR A 596 -5.35 1.55 20.00
C TYR A 596 -5.04 0.14 20.50
N SER A 597 -6.07 -0.66 20.83
CA SER A 597 -5.89 -2.05 21.27
C SER A 597 -5.21 -2.93 20.22
N MET A 598 -5.48 -2.69 18.94
CA MET A 598 -4.87 -3.42 17.81
C MET A 598 -3.34 -3.28 17.77
N GLY A 599 -2.78 -2.18 18.29
CA GLY A 599 -1.33 -1.96 18.37
C GLY A 599 -0.58 -2.94 19.30
N SER A 600 -1.30 -3.69 20.15
CA SER A 600 -0.72 -4.72 21.02
C SER A 600 -0.73 -6.10 20.35
N LEU A 601 0.45 -6.64 20.07
CA LEU A 601 0.58 -8.00 19.54
C LEU A 601 0.11 -9.08 20.52
N GLU A 602 0.13 -8.81 21.83
CA GLU A 602 -0.40 -9.72 22.85
C GLU A 602 -1.92 -9.87 22.72
N VAL A 603 -2.63 -8.75 22.54
CA VAL A 603 -4.09 -8.76 22.32
C VAL A 603 -4.43 -9.51 21.03
N ILE A 604 -3.67 -9.30 19.95
CA ILE A 604 -3.86 -10.05 18.69
C ILE A 604 -3.56 -11.54 18.88
N ALA A 605 -2.54 -11.90 19.66
CA ALA A 605 -2.21 -13.28 19.98
C ALA A 605 -3.35 -13.96 20.77
N ASP A 606 -3.97 -13.25 21.73
CA ASP A 606 -5.11 -13.72 22.50
C ASP A 606 -6.33 -13.93 21.60
N CYS A 607 -6.65 -12.97 20.73
CA CYS A 607 -7.72 -13.12 19.74
C CYS A 607 -7.49 -14.32 18.82
N CYS A 608 -6.25 -14.53 18.35
CA CYS A 608 -5.89 -15.69 17.53
C CYS A 608 -6.04 -17.01 18.30
N SER A 609 -5.61 -17.05 19.56
CA SER A 609 -5.66 -18.24 20.41
C SER A 609 -7.08 -18.62 20.81
N ASN A 610 -7.94 -17.62 21.03
CA ASN A 610 -9.34 -17.80 21.40
C ASN A 610 -10.29 -17.90 20.20
N SER A 611 -9.79 -17.71 18.97
CA SER A 611 -10.62 -17.80 17.77
C SER A 611 -11.32 -19.16 17.69
N PRO A 612 -12.66 -19.21 17.54
CA PRO A 612 -13.39 -20.46 17.38
C PRO A 612 -13.22 -21.08 15.99
N ILE A 613 -12.69 -20.31 15.03
CA ILE A 613 -12.53 -20.69 13.63
C ILE A 613 -11.08 -20.46 13.21
N GLY A 614 -10.52 -21.37 12.41
CA GLY A 614 -9.17 -21.28 11.86
C GLY A 614 -8.18 -22.27 12.45
N GLN A 615 -7.20 -22.65 11.63
CA GLN A 615 -6.11 -23.52 12.03
C GLN A 615 -5.08 -22.73 12.84
N LYS A 616 -4.90 -23.13 14.10
CA LYS A 616 -3.94 -22.52 15.02
C LYS A 616 -2.58 -23.18 14.88
N TYR A 617 -1.55 -22.35 14.79
CA TYR A 617 -0.14 -22.73 14.87
C TYR A 617 0.51 -21.99 16.02
N SER A 618 1.70 -22.42 16.44
CA SER A 618 2.43 -21.82 17.56
C SER A 618 2.58 -20.30 17.47
N HIS A 619 2.67 -19.75 16.25
CA HIS A 619 2.91 -18.31 16.01
C HIS A 619 1.96 -17.68 14.99
N SER A 620 0.86 -18.35 14.64
CA SER A 620 -0.08 -17.81 13.66
C SER A 620 -1.45 -18.46 13.68
N LEU A 621 -2.47 -17.74 13.23
CA LEU A 621 -3.79 -18.28 12.91
C LEU A 621 -3.98 -18.23 11.39
N GLY A 622 -4.36 -19.35 10.77
CA GLY A 622 -4.77 -19.41 9.37
C GLY A 622 -6.28 -19.61 9.24
N VAL A 623 -6.95 -18.79 8.43
CA VAL A 623 -8.39 -18.88 8.18
C VAL A 623 -8.68 -18.79 6.69
N HIS A 624 -9.74 -19.45 6.23
CA HIS A 624 -10.24 -19.24 4.88
C HIS A 624 -10.88 -17.86 4.77
N ILE A 625 -10.79 -17.21 3.60
CA ILE A 625 -11.32 -15.87 3.38
C ILE A 625 -12.84 -15.77 3.70
N SER A 626 -13.59 -16.85 3.46
CA SER A 626 -15.02 -16.92 3.78
C SER A 626 -15.33 -16.85 5.28
N ALA A 627 -14.34 -17.10 6.15
CA ALA A 627 -14.49 -17.04 7.60
C ALA A 627 -14.13 -15.66 8.18
N LEU A 628 -13.50 -14.77 7.39
CA LEU A 628 -12.99 -13.47 7.87
C LEU A 628 -14.07 -12.65 8.59
N GLU A 629 -15.27 -12.56 8.01
CA GLU A 629 -16.37 -11.81 8.60
C GLU A 629 -16.84 -12.35 9.96
N LYS A 630 -16.54 -13.62 10.28
CA LYS A 630 -16.90 -14.29 11.55
C LYS A 630 -15.81 -14.26 12.60
N LEU A 631 -14.64 -13.68 12.29
CA LEU A 631 -13.60 -13.49 13.28
C LEU A 631 -13.91 -12.37 14.25
N ASP A 632 -13.15 -12.37 15.35
CA ASP A 632 -13.08 -11.25 16.28
C ASP A 632 -12.86 -9.92 15.51
N PRO A 633 -13.59 -8.85 15.86
CA PRO A 633 -13.49 -7.57 15.16
C PRO A 633 -12.06 -7.01 15.16
N LEU A 634 -11.22 -7.29 16.17
CA LEU A 634 -9.81 -6.87 16.17
C LEU A 634 -8.98 -7.57 15.10
N LEU A 635 -9.22 -8.87 14.84
CA LEU A 635 -8.56 -9.58 13.74
C LEU A 635 -9.04 -9.04 12.38
N ARG A 636 -10.34 -8.72 12.26
CA ARG A 636 -10.90 -8.08 11.06
C ARG A 636 -10.31 -6.70 10.82
N LEU A 637 -10.12 -5.90 11.88
CA LEU A 637 -9.46 -4.60 11.84
C LEU A 637 -7.98 -4.75 11.45
N TYR A 638 -7.27 -5.72 12.03
CA TYR A 638 -5.87 -5.99 11.74
C TYR A 638 -5.65 -6.38 10.27
N GLU A 639 -6.47 -7.28 9.72
CA GLU A 639 -6.49 -7.61 8.29
C GLU A 639 -6.87 -6.39 7.44
N GLY A 640 -7.88 -5.64 7.90
CA GLY A 640 -8.37 -4.45 7.24
C GLY A 640 -7.31 -3.37 7.08
N CYS A 641 -6.31 -3.28 7.96
CA CYS A 641 -5.21 -2.31 7.86
C CYS A 641 -4.37 -2.53 6.59
N ALA A 642 -4.08 -3.79 6.27
CA ALA A 642 -3.39 -4.19 5.04
C ALA A 642 -4.30 -4.01 3.83
N ASN A 643 -5.46 -4.67 3.83
CA ASN A 643 -6.36 -4.70 2.67
C ASN A 643 -6.87 -3.31 2.29
N ARG A 644 -7.10 -2.40 3.25
CA ARG A 644 -7.53 -1.04 2.94
C ARG A 644 -6.51 -0.26 2.12
N THR A 645 -5.23 -0.47 2.41
CA THR A 645 -4.16 0.34 1.83
C THR A 645 -3.64 -0.27 0.54
N LEU A 646 -3.49 -1.59 0.53
CA LEU A 646 -2.81 -2.34 -0.54
C LEU A 646 -3.72 -3.33 -1.27
N GLY A 647 -4.89 -3.65 -0.72
CA GLY A 647 -5.74 -4.72 -1.22
C GLY A 647 -5.27 -6.11 -0.79
N ARG A 648 -6.06 -7.12 -1.15
CA ARG A 648 -5.72 -8.54 -1.04
C ARG A 648 -5.15 -9.04 -2.36
N LEU A 649 -4.44 -10.16 -2.31
CA LEU A 649 -4.13 -10.95 -3.49
C LEU A 649 -5.43 -11.49 -4.12
N ALA A 650 -5.62 -11.29 -5.42
CA ALA A 650 -6.71 -11.90 -6.19
C ALA A 650 -6.85 -13.39 -5.88
N GLY A 651 -8.06 -13.86 -5.63
CA GLY A 651 -8.30 -15.27 -5.34
C GLY A 651 -7.79 -15.75 -3.97
N THR A 652 -7.31 -14.86 -3.09
CA THR A 652 -6.87 -15.19 -1.72
C THR A 652 -7.80 -16.21 -1.09
N THR A 653 -7.23 -17.35 -0.73
CA THR A 653 -7.97 -18.48 -0.19
C THR A 653 -7.79 -18.54 1.32
N ILE A 654 -6.55 -18.44 1.79
CA ILE A 654 -6.21 -18.42 3.22
C ILE A 654 -5.59 -17.09 3.61
N ILE A 655 -6.06 -16.52 4.72
CA ILE A 655 -5.48 -15.36 5.41
C ILE A 655 -4.76 -15.88 6.64
N LYS A 656 -3.48 -15.52 6.79
CA LYS A 656 -2.65 -15.93 7.91
C LYS A 656 -2.23 -14.71 8.74
N PHE A 657 -2.69 -14.71 9.99
CA PHE A 657 -2.36 -13.74 11.02
C PHE A 657 -1.09 -14.16 11.75
N HIS A 658 -0.11 -13.26 11.87
CA HIS A 658 1.11 -13.52 12.63
C HIS A 658 1.00 -12.89 14.02
N VAL A 659 1.30 -13.64 15.07
CA VAL A 659 1.14 -13.16 16.46
C VAL A 659 2.42 -12.52 17.01
N LYS A 660 3.58 -12.82 16.42
CA LYS A 660 4.90 -12.32 16.89
C LYS A 660 5.41 -11.11 16.13
N LYS A 661 4.87 -10.86 14.94
CA LYS A 661 5.30 -9.78 14.05
C LYS A 661 4.05 -9.09 13.51
N PRO A 662 4.05 -7.75 13.38
CA PRO A 662 2.95 -7.00 12.80
C PRO A 662 2.87 -7.25 11.29
N LYS A 663 2.43 -8.45 10.91
CA LYS A 663 2.46 -8.97 9.54
C LYS A 663 1.17 -9.72 9.25
N ILE A 664 0.75 -9.66 8.00
CA ILE A 664 -0.31 -10.52 7.46
C ILE A 664 0.17 -11.23 6.19
N THR A 665 -0.35 -12.43 5.94
CA THR A 665 -0.03 -13.19 4.73
C THR A 665 -1.31 -13.65 4.06
N TYR A 666 -1.40 -13.43 2.75
CA TYR A 666 -2.42 -13.97 1.88
C TYR A 666 -1.84 -15.14 1.07
N LEU A 667 -2.55 -16.25 1.05
CA LEU A 667 -2.16 -17.48 0.36
C LEU A 667 -3.23 -17.85 -0.67
N PHE A 668 -2.81 -18.11 -1.90
CA PHE A 668 -3.69 -18.49 -2.99
C PHE A 668 -3.54 -19.98 -3.33
N TYR A 669 -4.65 -20.70 -3.19
CA TYR A 669 -4.82 -22.10 -3.54
C TYR A 669 -5.95 -22.21 -4.58
N PRO A 670 -5.65 -22.17 -5.88
CA PRO A 670 -6.68 -22.13 -6.93
C PRO A 670 -7.63 -23.33 -6.89
N ASP A 671 -7.12 -24.51 -6.56
CA ASP A 671 -7.86 -25.77 -6.51
C ASP A 671 -8.35 -26.13 -5.10
N PHE A 672 -8.59 -25.14 -4.24
CA PHE A 672 -8.90 -25.39 -2.82
C PHE A 672 -10.11 -26.29 -2.61
N ASP A 673 -11.16 -26.19 -3.43
CA ASP A 673 -12.34 -27.04 -3.28
C ASP A 673 -12.16 -28.42 -3.93
N THR A 674 -11.46 -28.47 -5.07
CA THR A 674 -11.37 -29.65 -5.95
C THR A 674 -10.24 -30.60 -5.57
N ASP A 675 -9.04 -30.10 -5.27
CA ASP A 675 -7.91 -30.93 -4.84
C ASP A 675 -8.05 -31.24 -3.33
N PRO A 676 -7.95 -32.51 -2.88
CA PRO A 676 -7.87 -32.84 -1.46
C PRO A 676 -6.71 -32.16 -0.74
N HIS A 677 -5.60 -31.93 -1.44
CA HIS A 677 -4.37 -31.31 -0.93
C HIS A 677 -3.85 -30.25 -1.91
N PRO A 678 -4.53 -29.10 -2.03
CA PRO A 678 -4.23 -28.10 -3.03
C PRO A 678 -2.81 -27.56 -2.85
N ALA A 679 -2.11 -27.37 -3.98
CA ALA A 679 -0.81 -26.72 -4.00
C ALA A 679 -0.96 -25.20 -3.78
N LEU A 680 -0.05 -24.64 -2.99
CA LEU A 680 0.09 -23.20 -2.86
C LEU A 680 0.64 -22.67 -4.18
N ASP A 681 -0.11 -21.79 -4.84
CA ASP A 681 0.28 -21.16 -6.09
C ASP A 681 1.12 -19.90 -5.81
N THR A 682 0.52 -18.98 -5.04
CA THR A 682 1.12 -17.68 -4.74
C THR A 682 0.95 -17.31 -3.27
N LYS A 683 2.01 -16.72 -2.71
CA LYS A 683 2.06 -16.15 -1.36
C LYS A 683 2.37 -14.65 -1.43
N MET A 684 1.56 -13.85 -0.76
CA MET A 684 1.78 -12.41 -0.56
C MET A 684 1.90 -12.13 0.94
N GLU A 685 3.00 -11.53 1.36
CA GLU A 685 3.22 -11.09 2.75
C GLU A 685 3.26 -9.57 2.81
N ILE A 686 2.61 -8.99 3.83
CA ILE A 686 2.59 -7.55 4.07
C ILE A 686 3.06 -7.28 5.50
N ASP A 687 4.16 -6.55 5.65
CA ASP A 687 4.56 -5.99 6.95
C ASP A 687 3.75 -4.73 7.21
N LEU A 688 2.99 -4.70 8.31
CA LEU A 688 2.04 -3.63 8.59
C LEU A 688 2.72 -2.35 9.09
N ARG A 689 4.05 -2.36 9.32
CA ARG A 689 4.79 -1.18 9.79
C ARG A 689 5.23 -0.26 8.66
N ASP A 690 5.80 -0.82 7.60
CA ASP A 690 6.20 -0.10 6.37
C ASP A 690 5.26 -0.31 5.20
N LEU A 691 4.31 -1.24 5.31
CA LEU A 691 3.47 -1.69 4.20
C LEU A 691 4.31 -2.33 3.09
N HIS A 692 5.51 -2.84 3.40
CA HIS A 692 6.31 -3.55 2.40
C HIS A 692 5.65 -4.89 2.05
N VAL A 693 5.54 -5.17 0.76
CA VAL A 693 4.96 -6.39 0.24
C VAL A 693 6.03 -7.31 -0.34
N THR A 694 5.99 -8.58 0.07
CA THR A 694 6.83 -9.64 -0.50
C THR A 694 5.96 -10.67 -1.20
N TYR A 695 6.35 -11.05 -2.42
CA TYR A 695 5.66 -12.05 -3.24
C TYR A 695 6.52 -13.28 -3.44
N GLN A 696 5.87 -14.44 -3.54
CA GLN A 696 6.51 -15.70 -3.88
C GLN A 696 5.53 -16.58 -4.64
N SER A 697 5.88 -16.97 -5.88
CA SER A 697 5.18 -18.01 -6.64
C SER A 697 5.83 -19.38 -6.42
N TYR A 698 5.08 -20.45 -6.68
CA TYR A 698 5.52 -21.83 -6.51
C TYR A 698 5.21 -22.67 -7.76
N ASP A 699 6.01 -22.50 -8.81
CA ASP A 699 5.83 -23.17 -10.11
C ASP A 699 6.61 -24.50 -10.24
N GLY A 700 7.28 -24.93 -9.17
CA GLY A 700 8.11 -26.14 -9.16
C GLY A 700 7.31 -27.44 -8.94
N PRO A 701 7.92 -28.62 -9.15
CA PRO A 701 7.24 -29.92 -9.00
C PRO A 701 6.94 -30.31 -7.55
N ASN A 702 7.47 -29.58 -6.57
CA ASN A 702 7.31 -29.84 -5.14
C ASN A 702 6.78 -28.62 -4.36
N PRO A 703 5.60 -28.08 -4.71
CA PRO A 703 5.06 -26.92 -4.02
C PRO A 703 4.63 -27.30 -2.59
N PRO A 704 4.55 -26.32 -1.67
CA PRO A 704 3.82 -26.49 -0.42
C PRO A 704 2.36 -26.87 -0.71
N ILE A 705 1.79 -27.75 0.11
CA ILE A 705 0.39 -28.17 -0.03
C ILE A 705 -0.39 -27.92 1.27
N LEU A 706 -1.71 -27.80 1.16
CA LEU A 706 -2.58 -27.60 2.30
C LEU A 706 -3.19 -28.93 2.78
N HIS A 707 -3.18 -29.12 4.11
CA HIS A 707 -3.86 -30.24 4.80
C HIS A 707 -4.97 -29.70 5.71
N CYS A 708 -5.85 -30.59 6.17
CA CYS A 708 -6.88 -30.29 7.18
C CYS A 708 -7.76 -29.09 6.82
N LYS A 709 -8.25 -29.04 5.57
CA LYS A 709 -8.98 -27.88 5.03
C LYS A 709 -10.18 -27.47 5.90
N GLN A 710 -10.86 -28.41 6.54
CA GLN A 710 -11.98 -28.17 7.46
C GLN A 710 -11.62 -27.24 8.63
N ALA A 711 -10.36 -27.22 9.07
CA ALA A 711 -9.95 -26.38 10.19
C ALA A 711 -9.89 -24.88 9.83
N TYR A 712 -9.85 -24.54 8.54
CA TYR A 712 -9.78 -23.17 8.05
C TYR A 712 -11.15 -22.54 7.77
N ILE A 713 -12.19 -23.36 7.63
CA ILE A 713 -13.53 -22.96 7.18
C ILE A 713 -14.56 -23.10 8.30
N THR A 714 -15.76 -22.58 8.07
CA THR A 714 -16.88 -22.67 9.03
C THR A 714 -17.78 -23.86 8.70
N PRO A 715 -18.60 -24.37 9.66
CA PRO A 715 -19.50 -25.50 9.41
C PRO A 715 -20.50 -25.30 8.27
N GLU A 716 -20.85 -24.04 7.95
CA GLU A 716 -21.78 -23.70 6.87
C GLU A 716 -21.11 -23.70 5.48
N TYR A 717 -19.81 -23.91 5.40
CA TYR A 717 -19.11 -24.00 4.12
C TYR A 717 -19.56 -25.26 3.36
N PRO A 718 -19.92 -25.17 2.05
CA PRO A 718 -20.56 -26.27 1.32
C PRO A 718 -19.85 -27.63 1.41
N TYR A 719 -18.51 -27.63 1.43
CA TYR A 719 -17.69 -28.84 1.46
C TYR A 719 -17.16 -29.22 2.84
N TYR A 720 -17.62 -28.57 3.92
CA TYR A 720 -17.11 -28.77 5.29
C TYR A 720 -17.11 -30.25 5.70
N GLU A 721 -18.25 -30.94 5.57
CA GLU A 721 -18.39 -32.35 5.94
C GLU A 721 -17.50 -33.28 5.10
N THR A 722 -17.28 -32.95 3.82
CA THR A 722 -16.39 -33.71 2.94
C THR A 722 -14.94 -33.61 3.43
N PHE A 723 -14.47 -32.40 3.74
CA PHE A 723 -13.10 -32.18 4.22
C PHE A 723 -12.90 -32.77 5.63
N ALA A 724 -13.88 -32.62 6.51
CA ALA A 724 -13.82 -33.20 7.86
C ALA A 724 -13.73 -34.73 7.82
N LYS A 725 -14.48 -35.39 6.92
CA LYS A 725 -14.41 -36.85 6.73
C LYS A 725 -13.07 -37.30 6.15
N LEU A 726 -12.48 -36.53 5.22
CA LEU A 726 -11.16 -36.81 4.69
C LEU A 726 -10.11 -36.75 5.81
N THR A 727 -10.08 -35.67 6.59
CA THR A 727 -9.08 -35.56 7.67
C THR A 727 -9.22 -36.64 8.72
N ARG A 728 -10.44 -37.01 9.15
CA ARG A 728 -10.62 -38.15 10.07
C ARG A 728 -10.05 -39.45 9.48
N GLN A 729 -10.21 -39.68 8.17
CA GLN A 729 -9.64 -40.86 7.52
C GLN A 729 -8.11 -40.80 7.53
N GLU A 730 -7.50 -39.63 7.31
CA GLU A 730 -6.05 -39.43 7.31
C GLU A 730 -5.44 -39.59 8.71
N GLU A 731 -6.10 -39.05 9.73
CA GLU A 731 -5.75 -39.23 11.16
C GLU A 731 -5.84 -40.70 11.57
N ASP A 732 -6.97 -41.36 11.28
CA ASP A 732 -7.15 -42.81 11.53
C ASP A 732 -6.06 -43.65 10.87
N TRP A 733 -5.60 -43.22 9.69
CA TRP A 733 -4.55 -43.89 8.92
C TRP A 733 -3.14 -43.61 9.46
N GLY A 734 -2.95 -42.51 10.19
CA GLY A 734 -1.66 -42.01 10.68
C GLY A 734 -0.89 -41.18 9.65
N LEU A 735 -1.55 -40.72 8.59
CA LEU A 735 -0.91 -39.94 7.53
C LEU A 735 -0.49 -38.54 8.00
N LEU A 736 -1.10 -38.04 9.08
CA LEU A 736 -0.83 -36.71 9.63
C LEU A 736 0.16 -36.69 10.81
N ASP A 737 0.70 -37.86 11.20
CA ASP A 737 1.56 -38.00 12.39
C ASP A 737 2.84 -37.16 12.31
N ASN A 738 3.45 -37.06 11.11
CA ASN A 738 4.64 -36.25 10.87
C ASN A 738 4.33 -35.06 9.94
N PHE A 739 3.64 -34.06 10.50
CA PHE A 739 3.20 -32.89 9.74
C PHE A 739 4.35 -32.16 9.01
N ARG A 740 5.58 -32.15 9.55
CA ARG A 740 6.73 -31.51 8.90
C ARG A 740 7.17 -32.21 7.62
N ALA A 741 7.05 -33.53 7.55
CA ALA A 741 7.46 -34.31 6.39
C ALA A 741 6.48 -34.19 5.21
N ILE A 742 5.21 -33.85 5.48
CA ILE A 742 4.14 -33.87 4.48
C ILE A 742 3.81 -32.51 3.86
N GLN A 743 4.45 -31.42 4.32
CA GLN A 743 4.09 -30.04 3.91
C GLN A 743 4.26 -29.74 2.41
N THR A 744 4.92 -30.63 1.66
CA THR A 744 5.22 -30.46 0.23
C THR A 744 4.66 -31.63 -0.57
N ARG A 745 4.35 -31.41 -1.85
CA ARG A 745 3.72 -32.43 -2.71
C ARG A 745 4.48 -33.77 -2.72
N LEU A 746 5.80 -33.75 -2.92
CA LEU A 746 6.63 -34.96 -2.92
C LEU A 746 6.70 -35.62 -1.54
N GLY A 747 6.78 -34.81 -0.48
CA GLY A 747 6.74 -35.32 0.90
C GLY A 747 5.44 -36.06 1.21
N TRP A 748 4.32 -35.52 0.74
CA TRP A 748 3.01 -36.15 0.87
C TRP A 748 2.87 -37.43 0.05
N LEU A 749 3.31 -37.43 -1.21
CA LEU A 749 3.30 -38.63 -2.06
C LEU A 749 4.14 -39.75 -1.46
N LYS A 750 5.32 -39.42 -0.90
CA LYS A 750 6.17 -40.37 -0.17
C LYS A 750 5.47 -40.91 1.08
N CYS A 751 4.80 -40.06 1.85
CA CYS A 751 4.04 -40.49 3.03
C CYS A 751 2.92 -41.46 2.65
N LEU A 752 2.16 -41.17 1.59
CA LEU A 752 1.12 -42.04 1.06
C LEU A 752 1.67 -43.41 0.64
N GLU A 753 2.79 -43.44 -0.09
CA GLU A 753 3.50 -44.67 -0.46
C GLU A 753 3.93 -45.47 0.78
N GLU A 754 4.54 -44.80 1.77
CA GLU A 754 5.02 -45.46 2.99
C GLU A 754 3.90 -46.08 3.82
N HIS A 755 2.69 -45.53 3.71
CA HIS A 755 1.47 -45.95 4.40
C HIS A 755 0.51 -46.76 3.50
N CYS A 756 0.97 -47.23 2.34
CA CYS A 756 0.18 -48.01 1.38
C CYS A 756 -1.17 -47.36 1.03
N ALA A 757 -1.22 -46.03 1.04
CA ALA A 757 -2.43 -45.23 0.88
C ALA A 757 -2.42 -44.51 -0.48
N GLU A 758 -3.60 -44.29 -1.04
CA GLU A 758 -3.82 -43.40 -2.17
C GLU A 758 -5.06 -42.54 -1.89
N ILE A 759 -5.12 -41.36 -2.50
CA ILE A 759 -6.27 -40.45 -2.37
C ILE A 759 -7.03 -40.46 -3.70
N LYS A 760 -8.34 -40.73 -3.65
CA LYS A 760 -9.23 -40.63 -4.81
C LYS A 760 -10.40 -39.71 -4.45
N GLY A 761 -10.49 -38.56 -5.10
CA GLY A 761 -11.36 -37.46 -4.65
C GLY A 761 -10.95 -37.02 -3.23
N HIS A 762 -11.91 -36.96 -2.31
CA HIS A 762 -11.66 -36.64 -0.89
C HIS A 762 -11.80 -37.86 0.02
N ARG A 763 -11.21 -38.99 -0.38
CA ARG A 763 -11.23 -40.25 0.40
C ARG A 763 -9.90 -40.99 0.30
N VAL A 764 -9.53 -41.67 1.39
CA VAL A 764 -8.32 -42.48 1.49
C VAL A 764 -8.63 -43.93 1.16
N TYR A 765 -7.86 -44.51 0.24
CA TYR A 765 -7.95 -45.89 -0.21
C TYR A 765 -6.62 -46.61 -0.03
N TRP A 766 -6.68 -47.95 -0.05
CA TRP A 766 -5.47 -48.75 -0.16
C TRP A 766 -4.95 -48.69 -1.58
N ARG A 767 -3.64 -48.52 -1.73
CA ARG A 767 -2.97 -48.69 -3.01
C ARG A 767 -3.18 -50.10 -3.56
N THR A 768 -3.42 -50.22 -4.85
CA THR A 768 -3.63 -51.51 -5.53
C THR A 768 -2.36 -52.35 -5.61
N ASP A 769 -1.19 -51.71 -5.58
CA ASP A 769 0.15 -52.30 -5.62
C ASP A 769 0.80 -52.46 -4.23
N ALA A 770 0.02 -52.29 -3.16
CA ALA A 770 0.54 -52.34 -1.79
C ALA A 770 1.06 -53.75 -1.41
N ASP A 771 2.27 -53.81 -0.85
CA ASP A 771 2.82 -55.04 -0.29
C ASP A 771 1.89 -55.63 0.81
N PRO A 772 1.47 -56.90 0.70
CA PRO A 772 0.53 -57.51 1.64
C PRO A 772 1.00 -57.52 3.10
N TYR A 773 2.31 -57.63 3.34
CA TYR A 773 2.87 -57.64 4.69
C TYR A 773 2.84 -56.23 5.31
N ARG A 774 3.29 -55.22 4.56
CA ARG A 774 3.24 -53.81 4.96
C ARG A 774 1.81 -53.34 5.21
N ARG A 775 0.86 -53.75 4.37
CA ARG A 775 -0.57 -53.51 4.59
C ARG A 775 -1.07 -54.07 5.92
N LYS A 776 -0.73 -55.32 6.27
CA LYS A 776 -1.12 -55.91 7.56
C LYS A 776 -0.56 -55.14 8.76
N LEU A 777 0.69 -54.66 8.67
CA LEU A 777 1.30 -53.84 9.72
C LEU A 777 0.53 -52.52 9.93
N ILE A 778 0.20 -51.83 8.84
CA ILE A 778 -0.56 -50.57 8.89
C ILE A 778 -2.00 -50.83 9.35
N GLU A 779 -2.66 -51.89 8.90
CA GLU A 779 -4.01 -52.27 9.39
C GLU A 779 -4.00 -52.53 10.91
N SER A 780 -2.97 -53.18 11.44
CA SER A 780 -2.80 -53.38 12.88
C SER A 780 -2.62 -52.05 13.63
N ALA A 781 -1.78 -51.14 13.11
CA ALA A 781 -1.59 -49.81 13.67
C ALA A 781 -2.90 -49.00 13.68
N ARG A 782 -3.67 -49.04 12.58
CA ARG A 782 -4.98 -48.39 12.45
C ARG A 782 -6.00 -48.93 13.46
N ARG A 783 -6.08 -50.27 13.63
CA ARG A 783 -6.96 -50.89 14.64
C ARG A 783 -6.58 -50.47 16.06
N THR A 784 -5.29 -50.29 16.32
CA THR A 784 -4.80 -49.82 17.63
C THR A 784 -5.16 -48.35 17.88
N ARG A 785 -5.07 -47.48 16.86
CA ARG A 785 -5.50 -46.08 16.93
C ARG A 785 -7.00 -45.95 17.20
N LYS A 786 -7.83 -46.71 16.49
CA LYS A 786 -9.29 -46.74 16.70
C LYS A 786 -9.76 -47.26 18.06
N LYS A 787 -8.88 -47.88 18.85
CA LYS A 787 -9.19 -48.32 20.23
C LYS A 787 -8.80 -47.27 21.27
N LYS A 788 -8.01 -46.26 20.90
CA LYS A 788 -7.52 -45.19 21.79
C LYS A 788 -8.35 -43.90 21.72
N HIS A 789 -9.12 -43.73 20.65
CA HIS A 789 -10.17 -42.72 20.48
C HIS A 789 -11.53 -43.38 20.71
#